data_AF-A0A0J6CDZ2-F1
#
_entry.id   AF-A0A0J6CDZ2-F1
#
_cell.length_a   1.000
_cell.length_b   1.000
_cell.length_c   1.000
_cell.angle_alpha   90.00
_cell.angle_beta   90.00
_cell.angle_gamma   90.00
#
_symmetry.space_group_name_H-M   'P 1'
#
loop_
_entity.id
_entity.type
_entity.pdbx_description
1 polymer ?
#
loop_
_entity_poly.entity_id
_entity_poly.type
_entity_poly.pdbx_seq_one_letter_code
_entity_poly.pdbx_strand_id
1 'polypeptide(L)'
;MFICIKATATNRTIRLDSLKAILSENPSPDVAIKTLKELSDLYRQKPEEAGYLHRLLNLGIQVDSVQAVYAAAANLSRYYYDDNKSDSVVYWAKYIDSIGKSRQELSDGLFEAYSYVCLDHLWMENYELAMNEAIRLYNLACSRNHIYGQIRCGENLGHIYQAIRRDSDAVVVFQAALDKQEEVGKKLTFSIRLVSYQLESLLRINKLDSAEVLLVKYKKLLDEQEKVNKNTGTVYPVDRYRWIMHSFYAEYYLKRKDFANARKSLDNAERFVGKETISNDFAVFAYLYIQARYNKEVGNYTAAHKYIDELLESWKTPDCLQLKADILSEAGDFKNAIQAYKDVISETSKINNEAFTRQINQLRTLYDLNDKEMQEKELEISRMNVDIKEHQLVLSMSVSVILLLILYILYFSFRRTRRLKDALLKEREALIESEKNLRVAKDKAEEANQAKTTFIANISHEVRTPLNAIVGFASLLSDSSCTQEEKEEFSSIISNNTELLLNLVNDVLCLSQIEAGNLNFSIRPVNLADCCRNSIDTIRHRVVEGVSLTFTPDDPSLLLNTDPLRLQQLLVNLLINAAKFTEKGEINLSFHSDQGANAVDLIVTDTGCGIPADKAALIFKHFEKIDEYKQGTGIGLSICQAIAGALGGTIRLDSGYTQGARFIFTHPC
;
A
#
# COMPACT_ATOMS: atom_id res chain seq x y z
N MET A 1 -29.22 -63.98 22.36
CA MET A 1 -28.47 -63.86 21.09
C MET A 1 -27.00 -63.64 21.42
N PHE A 2 -26.18 -64.69 21.25
CA PHE A 2 -24.90 -64.95 21.91
C PHE A 2 -23.67 -64.62 21.03
N ILE A 3 -23.79 -63.68 20.09
CA ILE A 3 -22.84 -63.58 18.95
C ILE A 3 -21.88 -62.37 19.02
N CYS A 4 -22.11 -61.35 19.84
CA CYS A 4 -21.19 -60.19 19.89
C CYS A 4 -20.08 -60.24 20.96
N ILE A 5 -20.04 -61.23 21.85
CA ILE A 5 -18.98 -61.35 22.88
C ILE A 5 -17.79 -62.20 22.38
N LYS A 6 -18.00 -63.09 21.40
CA LYS A 6 -16.92 -63.96 20.89
C LYS A 6 -15.86 -63.18 20.10
N ALA A 7 -16.21 -62.16 19.32
CA ALA A 7 -15.22 -61.47 18.48
C ALA A 7 -14.13 -60.72 19.29
N THR A 8 -14.48 -60.09 20.41
CA THR A 8 -13.52 -59.41 21.29
C THR A 8 -12.75 -60.37 22.20
N ALA A 9 -13.40 -61.44 22.68
CA ALA A 9 -12.72 -62.48 23.45
C ALA A 9 -11.71 -63.26 22.59
N THR A 10 -12.08 -63.62 21.36
CA THR A 10 -11.19 -64.29 20.40
C THR A 10 -10.03 -63.39 19.99
N ASN A 11 -10.26 -62.11 19.69
CA ASN A 11 -9.17 -61.16 19.42
C ASN A 11 -8.26 -60.92 20.62
N ARG A 12 -8.81 -60.87 21.85
CA ARG A 12 -8.01 -60.73 23.08
C ARG A 12 -7.14 -61.97 23.33
N THR A 13 -7.69 -63.17 23.21
CA THR A 13 -6.93 -64.42 23.39
C THR A 13 -5.84 -64.55 22.33
N ILE A 14 -6.17 -64.32 21.05
CA ILE A 14 -5.19 -64.32 19.94
C ILE A 14 -4.09 -63.26 20.20
N ARG A 15 -4.46 -62.07 20.67
CA ARG A 15 -3.49 -61.01 20.99
C ARG A 15 -2.59 -61.38 22.16
N LEU A 16 -3.16 -61.97 23.23
CA LEU A 16 -2.41 -62.46 24.37
C LEU A 16 -1.40 -63.54 23.95
N ASP A 17 -1.82 -64.48 23.12
CA ASP A 17 -0.95 -65.56 22.63
C ASP A 17 0.16 -65.00 21.74
N SER A 18 -0.15 -64.04 20.87
CA SER A 18 0.84 -63.34 20.04
C SER A 18 1.87 -62.58 20.88
N LEU A 19 1.45 -61.83 21.91
CA LEU A 19 2.36 -61.08 22.78
C LEU A 19 3.23 -62.01 23.65
N LYS A 20 2.68 -63.14 24.11
CA LYS A 20 3.44 -64.18 24.82
C LYS A 20 4.48 -64.83 23.92
N ALA A 21 4.13 -65.13 22.67
CA ALA A 21 5.06 -65.65 21.68
C ALA A 21 6.22 -64.66 21.42
N ILE A 22 5.92 -63.37 21.22
CA ILE A 22 6.94 -62.32 21.07
C ILE A 22 7.91 -62.31 22.24
N LEU A 23 7.42 -62.40 23.49
CA LEU A 23 8.29 -62.46 24.67
C LEU A 23 9.13 -63.73 24.77
N SER A 24 8.66 -64.85 24.22
CA SER A 24 9.39 -66.12 24.23
C SER A 24 10.55 -66.16 23.23
N GLU A 25 10.54 -65.29 22.21
CA GLU A 25 11.58 -65.19 21.17
C GLU A 25 12.75 -64.26 21.55
N ASN A 26 12.89 -63.89 22.83
CA ASN A 26 13.92 -62.95 23.32
C ASN A 26 14.00 -61.65 22.50
N PRO A 27 12.92 -60.85 22.49
CA PRO A 27 12.87 -59.63 21.69
C PRO A 27 13.83 -58.57 22.24
N SER A 28 14.16 -57.56 21.43
CA SER A 28 14.98 -56.43 21.88
C SER A 28 14.34 -55.73 23.10
N PRO A 29 15.12 -55.08 23.98
CA PRO A 29 14.60 -54.42 25.16
C PRO A 29 13.40 -53.49 24.93
N ASP A 30 13.42 -52.69 23.85
CA ASP A 30 12.32 -51.77 23.52
C ASP A 30 11.03 -52.51 23.17
N VAL A 31 11.16 -53.63 22.43
CA VAL A 31 10.02 -54.48 22.07
C VAL A 31 9.51 -55.22 23.29
N ALA A 32 10.40 -55.73 24.15
CA ALA A 32 10.06 -56.37 25.42
C ALA A 32 9.31 -55.41 26.37
N ILE A 33 9.79 -54.16 26.53
CA ILE A 33 9.13 -53.12 27.34
C ILE A 33 7.70 -52.86 26.85
N LYS A 34 7.53 -52.64 25.53
CA LYS A 34 6.20 -52.40 24.94
C LYS A 34 5.27 -53.61 25.12
N THR A 35 5.81 -54.81 24.90
CA THR A 35 5.05 -56.07 25.00
C THR A 35 4.63 -56.36 26.44
N LEU A 36 5.52 -56.15 27.42
CA LEU A 36 5.22 -56.32 28.84
C LEU A 36 4.18 -55.30 29.33
N LYS A 37 4.28 -54.04 28.87
CA LYS A 37 3.28 -53.02 29.17
C LYS A 37 1.90 -53.41 28.64
N GLU A 38 1.82 -53.81 27.37
CA GLU A 38 0.55 -54.23 26.76
C GLU A 38 -0.01 -55.50 27.45
N LEU A 39 0.83 -56.46 27.82
CA LEU A 39 0.40 -57.63 28.58
C LEU A 39 -0.12 -57.27 29.97
N SER A 40 0.55 -56.37 30.70
CA SER A 40 0.03 -55.89 31.99
C SER A 40 -1.33 -55.20 31.83
N ASP A 41 -1.51 -54.37 30.80
CA ASP A 41 -2.77 -53.71 30.50
C ASP A 41 -3.88 -54.72 30.13
N LEU A 42 -3.55 -55.76 29.37
CA LEU A 42 -4.49 -56.83 28.99
C LEU A 42 -4.86 -57.74 30.17
N TYR A 43 -3.97 -57.89 31.14
CA TYR A 43 -4.21 -58.62 32.39
C TYR A 43 -4.69 -57.72 33.53
N ARG A 44 -5.02 -56.45 33.26
CA ARG A 44 -5.45 -55.49 34.26
C ARG A 44 -6.46 -56.08 35.26
N GLN A 45 -6.14 -55.95 36.55
CA GLN A 45 -6.93 -56.48 37.69
C GLN A 45 -7.04 -58.01 37.74
N LYS A 46 -6.14 -58.72 37.07
CA LYS A 46 -5.93 -60.16 37.24
C LYS A 46 -4.58 -60.43 37.91
N PRO A 47 -4.41 -61.54 38.63
CA PRO A 47 -3.16 -61.85 39.33
C PRO A 47 -1.91 -61.82 38.43
N GLU A 48 -2.04 -62.15 37.15
CA GLU A 48 -0.92 -62.14 36.20
C GLU A 48 -0.38 -60.74 35.89
N GLU A 49 -1.17 -59.68 36.09
CA GLU A 49 -0.72 -58.30 35.87
C GLU A 49 0.52 -57.97 36.68
N ALA A 50 0.51 -58.26 37.98
CA ALA A 50 1.62 -57.96 38.88
C ALA A 50 2.91 -58.62 38.39
N GLY A 51 2.83 -59.87 37.92
CA GLY A 51 3.97 -60.59 37.35
C GLY A 51 4.59 -59.89 36.14
N TYR A 52 3.76 -59.39 35.21
CA TYR A 52 4.25 -58.64 34.05
C TYR A 52 4.80 -57.26 34.43
N LEU A 53 4.18 -56.56 35.38
CA LEU A 53 4.68 -55.28 35.88
C LEU A 53 6.04 -55.41 36.58
N HIS A 54 6.24 -56.45 37.39
CA HIS A 54 7.55 -56.74 38.00
C HIS A 54 8.62 -57.06 36.95
N ARG A 55 8.28 -57.80 35.89
CA ARG A 55 9.19 -58.03 34.75
C ARG A 55 9.52 -56.74 34.02
N LEU A 56 8.53 -55.88 33.78
CA LEU A 56 8.72 -54.57 33.15
C LEU A 56 9.63 -53.67 33.98
N LEU A 57 9.43 -53.65 35.30
CA LEU A 57 10.26 -52.92 36.25
C LEU A 57 11.72 -53.39 36.20
N ASN A 58 11.95 -54.70 36.32
CA ASN A 58 13.30 -55.28 36.31
C ASN A 58 14.02 -55.01 34.99
N LEU A 59 13.33 -55.19 33.86
CA LEU A 59 13.89 -54.88 32.55
C LEU A 59 14.20 -53.38 32.42
N GLY A 60 13.29 -52.52 32.87
CA GLY A 60 13.48 -51.06 32.87
C GLY A 60 14.71 -50.64 33.67
N ILE A 61 14.96 -51.25 34.83
CA ILE A 61 16.17 -51.01 35.63
C ILE A 61 17.43 -51.48 34.87
N GLN A 62 17.39 -52.67 34.27
CA GLN A 62 18.54 -53.24 33.56
C GLN A 62 19.00 -52.39 32.37
N VAL A 63 18.07 -51.74 31.68
CA VAL A 63 18.33 -50.95 30.46
C VAL A 63 18.28 -49.44 30.72
N ASP A 64 18.24 -49.05 32.00
CA ASP A 64 18.09 -47.68 32.50
C ASP A 64 16.93 -46.88 31.87
N SER A 65 15.83 -47.56 31.56
CA SER A 65 14.59 -46.94 31.09
C SER A 65 13.76 -46.44 32.27
N VAL A 66 14.05 -45.22 32.73
CA VAL A 66 13.37 -44.60 33.88
C VAL A 66 11.86 -44.49 33.69
N GLN A 67 11.42 -44.19 32.46
CA GLN A 67 10.00 -44.09 32.12
C GLN A 67 9.27 -45.43 32.32
N ALA A 68 9.90 -46.54 31.93
CA ALA A 68 9.33 -47.87 32.16
C ALA A 68 9.26 -48.20 33.65
N VAL A 69 10.28 -47.81 34.42
CA VAL A 69 10.32 -47.98 35.88
C VAL A 69 9.20 -47.20 36.57
N TYR A 70 9.04 -45.91 36.25
CA TYR A 70 7.96 -45.09 36.81
C TYR A 70 6.57 -45.63 36.46
N ALA A 71 6.36 -46.01 35.19
CA ALA A 71 5.09 -46.56 34.75
C ALA A 71 4.76 -47.90 35.44
N ALA A 72 5.74 -48.80 35.56
CA ALA A 72 5.56 -50.10 36.22
C ALA A 72 5.23 -49.93 37.70
N ALA A 73 5.98 -49.09 38.42
CA ALA A 73 5.75 -48.84 39.84
C ALA A 73 4.42 -48.13 40.12
N ALA A 74 4.01 -47.18 39.27
CA ALA A 74 2.71 -46.52 39.38
C ALA A 74 1.56 -47.51 39.17
N ASN A 75 1.68 -48.40 38.17
CA ASN A 75 0.69 -49.46 37.94
C ASN A 75 0.68 -50.52 39.05
N LEU A 76 1.82 -50.83 39.67
CA LEU A 76 1.89 -51.69 40.85
C LEU A 76 1.18 -51.05 42.04
N SER A 77 1.36 -49.73 42.25
CA SER A 77 0.63 -48.98 43.27
C SER A 77 -0.88 -49.11 43.08
N ARG A 78 -1.37 -48.95 41.84
CA ARG A 78 -2.79 -49.16 41.49
C ARG A 78 -3.25 -50.60 41.75
N TYR A 79 -2.48 -51.59 41.28
CA TYR A 79 -2.83 -53.00 41.44
C TYR A 79 -3.00 -53.35 42.93
N TYR A 80 -2.07 -52.93 43.78
CA TYR A 80 -2.12 -53.22 45.21
C TYR A 80 -3.18 -52.39 45.95
N TYR A 81 -3.52 -51.21 45.45
CA TYR A 81 -4.66 -50.44 45.95
C TYR A 81 -5.97 -51.18 45.68
N ASP A 82 -6.17 -51.67 44.45
CA ASP A 82 -7.35 -52.45 44.07
C ASP A 82 -7.43 -53.80 44.85
N ASP A 83 -6.29 -54.35 45.29
CA ASP A 83 -6.17 -55.58 46.10
C ASP A 83 -6.18 -55.32 47.63
N ASN A 84 -6.50 -54.08 48.06
CA ASN A 84 -6.53 -53.65 49.47
C ASN A 84 -5.23 -53.91 50.27
N LYS A 85 -4.06 -53.74 49.64
CA LYS A 85 -2.73 -53.93 50.24
C LYS A 85 -2.02 -52.61 50.48
N SER A 86 -2.48 -51.85 51.46
CA SER A 86 -2.02 -50.47 51.77
C SER A 86 -0.51 -50.33 51.95
N ASP A 87 0.14 -51.26 52.67
CA ASP A 87 1.61 -51.23 52.84
C ASP A 87 2.34 -51.31 51.49
N SER A 88 1.81 -52.08 50.54
CA SER A 88 2.38 -52.20 49.19
C SER A 88 2.15 -50.93 48.38
N VAL A 89 0.99 -50.28 48.50
CA VAL A 89 0.71 -48.99 47.84
C VAL A 89 1.71 -47.93 48.30
N VAL A 90 1.90 -47.79 49.61
CA VAL A 90 2.85 -46.84 50.20
C VAL A 90 4.30 -47.18 49.80
N TYR A 91 4.66 -48.46 49.77
CA TYR A 91 5.98 -48.91 49.34
C TYR A 91 6.30 -48.44 47.91
N TRP A 92 5.40 -48.71 46.95
CA TRP A 92 5.64 -48.35 45.55
C TRP A 92 5.65 -46.83 45.32
N ALA A 93 4.80 -46.08 46.04
CA ALA A 93 4.84 -44.61 45.99
C ALA A 93 6.18 -44.06 46.51
N LYS A 94 6.68 -44.56 47.65
CA LYS A 94 7.99 -44.19 48.20
C LYS A 94 9.15 -44.63 47.30
N TYR A 95 9.02 -45.77 46.64
CA TYR A 95 10.00 -46.26 45.68
C TYR A 95 10.17 -45.29 44.50
N ILE A 96 9.06 -44.82 43.92
CA ILE A 96 9.07 -43.80 42.86
C ILE A 96 9.68 -42.48 43.37
N ASP A 97 9.29 -42.04 44.57
CA ASP A 97 9.81 -40.80 45.18
C ASP A 97 11.33 -40.84 45.38
N SER A 98 11.85 -41.98 45.83
CA SER A 98 13.29 -42.18 46.03
C SER A 98 14.07 -42.06 44.71
N ILE A 99 13.56 -42.67 43.64
CA ILE A 99 14.15 -42.58 42.30
C ILE A 99 14.05 -41.14 41.76
N GLY A 100 12.90 -40.49 41.90
CA GLY A 100 12.72 -39.10 41.48
C GLY A 100 13.70 -38.16 42.19
N LYS A 101 13.87 -38.31 43.51
CA LYS A 101 14.81 -37.50 44.31
C LYS A 101 16.26 -37.73 43.91
N SER A 102 16.68 -38.98 43.71
CA SER A 102 18.07 -39.28 43.33
C SER A 102 18.42 -38.76 41.93
N ARG A 103 17.44 -38.70 41.02
CA ARG A 103 17.59 -38.17 39.66
C ARG A 103 17.25 -36.69 39.51
N GLN A 104 16.75 -36.04 40.57
CA GLN A 104 16.18 -34.69 40.55
C GLN A 104 15.05 -34.50 39.51
N GLU A 105 14.28 -35.56 39.28
CA GLU A 105 13.18 -35.60 38.31
C GLU A 105 11.83 -35.70 39.02
N LEU A 106 10.80 -35.11 38.40
CA LEU A 106 9.42 -35.20 38.85
C LEU A 106 8.60 -35.92 37.79
N SER A 107 8.08 -37.10 38.14
CA SER A 107 7.40 -38.01 37.21
C SER A 107 5.89 -37.97 37.38
N ASP A 108 5.13 -38.12 36.28
CA ASP A 108 3.69 -38.41 36.31
C ASP A 108 3.36 -39.60 37.22
N GLY A 109 4.22 -40.63 37.20
CA GLY A 109 4.05 -41.84 38.01
C GLY A 109 4.08 -41.57 39.51
N LEU A 110 4.79 -40.52 39.96
CA LEU A 110 4.83 -40.10 41.37
C LEU A 110 3.44 -39.66 41.82
N PHE A 111 2.84 -38.73 41.07
CA PHE A 111 1.51 -38.19 41.38
C PHE A 111 0.42 -39.26 41.27
N GLU A 112 0.57 -40.19 40.33
CA GLU A 112 -0.34 -41.32 40.21
C GLU A 112 -0.25 -42.28 41.40
N ALA A 113 0.95 -42.70 41.79
CA ALA A 113 1.13 -43.60 42.93
C ALA A 113 0.67 -42.99 44.25
N TYR A 114 1.07 -41.74 44.53
CA TYR A 114 0.63 -41.06 45.74
C TYR A 114 -0.86 -40.66 45.72
N SER A 115 -1.49 -40.56 44.56
CA SER A 115 -2.95 -40.43 44.47
C SER A 115 -3.64 -41.67 45.03
N TYR A 116 -3.13 -42.88 44.78
CA TYR A 116 -3.64 -44.09 45.42
C TYR A 116 -3.34 -44.14 46.92
N VAL A 117 -2.20 -43.62 47.39
CA VAL A 117 -1.94 -43.48 48.84
C VAL A 117 -2.94 -42.54 49.50
N CYS A 118 -3.23 -41.40 48.87
CA CYS A 118 -4.22 -40.45 49.35
C CYS A 118 -5.63 -41.08 49.43
N LEU A 119 -6.04 -41.80 48.39
CA LEU A 119 -7.31 -42.53 48.37
C LEU A 119 -7.35 -43.65 49.42
N ASP A 120 -6.28 -44.41 49.59
CA ASP A 120 -6.18 -45.46 50.61
C ASP A 120 -6.37 -44.89 52.02
N HIS A 121 -5.68 -43.78 52.35
CA HIS A 121 -5.91 -43.07 53.60
C HIS A 121 -7.35 -42.55 53.74
N LEU A 122 -7.93 -42.05 52.66
CA LEU A 122 -9.30 -41.53 52.66
C LEU A 122 -10.32 -42.63 52.99
N TRP A 123 -10.18 -43.80 52.37
CA TRP A 123 -11.10 -44.93 52.56
C TRP A 123 -10.86 -45.70 53.86
N MET A 124 -9.66 -45.59 54.44
CA MET A 124 -9.37 -46.01 55.81
C MET A 124 -9.82 -45.01 56.88
N GLU A 125 -10.58 -43.98 56.51
CA GLU A 125 -11.07 -42.91 57.40
C GLU A 125 -9.93 -42.10 58.07
N ASN A 126 -8.71 -42.20 57.53
CA ASN A 126 -7.55 -41.41 57.95
C ASN A 126 -7.53 -40.06 57.21
N TYR A 127 -8.60 -39.29 57.39
CA TYR A 127 -8.86 -38.04 56.66
C TYR A 127 -7.71 -37.02 56.78
N GLU A 128 -7.09 -36.91 57.96
CA GLU A 128 -5.94 -36.03 58.19
C GLU A 128 -4.72 -36.44 57.35
N LEU A 129 -4.41 -37.73 57.27
CA LEU A 129 -3.29 -38.23 56.47
C LEU A 129 -3.56 -38.06 54.97
N ALA A 130 -4.79 -38.38 54.52
CA ALA A 130 -5.21 -38.16 53.15
C ALA A 130 -5.04 -36.68 52.76
N MET A 131 -5.43 -35.78 53.66
CA MET A 131 -5.35 -34.35 53.43
C MET A 131 -3.91 -33.83 53.41
N ASN A 132 -3.08 -34.25 54.37
CA ASN A 132 -1.67 -33.89 54.43
C ASN A 132 -0.94 -34.30 53.14
N GLU A 133 -1.21 -35.50 52.63
CA GLU A 133 -0.64 -35.96 51.37
C GLU A 133 -1.17 -35.16 50.17
N ALA A 134 -2.47 -34.86 50.12
CA ALA A 134 -3.05 -34.05 49.05
C ALA A 134 -2.43 -32.64 49.00
N ILE A 135 -2.30 -31.95 50.15
CA ILE A 135 -1.66 -30.63 50.26
C ILE A 135 -0.20 -30.69 49.83
N ARG A 136 0.56 -31.67 50.34
CA ARG A 136 1.98 -31.84 50.02
C ARG A 136 2.20 -32.00 48.52
N LEU A 137 1.43 -32.89 47.89
CA LEU A 137 1.53 -33.16 46.45
C LEU A 137 1.08 -31.95 45.62
N TYR A 138 0.01 -31.26 46.03
CA TYR A 138 -0.47 -30.09 45.32
C TYR A 138 0.58 -28.97 45.33
N ASN A 139 1.17 -28.67 46.48
CA ASN A 139 2.26 -27.69 46.59
C ASN A 139 3.48 -28.09 45.75
N LEU A 140 3.83 -29.38 45.73
CA LEU A 140 4.90 -29.89 44.87
C LEU A 140 4.58 -29.72 43.37
N ALA A 141 3.34 -30.00 42.97
CA ALA A 141 2.88 -29.86 41.59
C ALA A 141 2.84 -28.38 41.16
N CYS A 142 2.37 -27.47 42.01
CA CYS A 142 2.32 -26.05 41.72
C CYS A 142 3.72 -25.43 41.66
N SER A 143 4.58 -25.70 42.65
CA SER A 143 5.96 -25.16 42.69
C SER A 143 6.82 -25.58 41.50
N ARG A 144 6.54 -26.74 40.89
CA ARG A 144 7.24 -27.25 39.70
C ARG A 144 6.45 -27.07 38.41
N ASN A 145 5.31 -26.36 38.44
CA ASN A 145 4.38 -26.18 37.33
C ASN A 145 4.02 -27.49 36.60
N HIS A 146 3.84 -28.57 37.38
CA HIS A 146 3.62 -29.92 36.87
C HIS A 146 2.13 -30.18 36.64
N ILE A 147 1.68 -29.98 35.40
CA ILE A 147 0.27 -29.98 35.02
C ILE A 147 -0.45 -31.29 35.36
N TYR A 148 0.13 -32.44 35.00
CA TYR A 148 -0.46 -33.75 35.33
C TYR A 148 -0.63 -33.92 36.85
N GLY A 149 0.34 -33.42 37.61
CA GLY A 149 0.32 -33.46 39.07
C GLY A 149 -0.80 -32.61 39.63
N GLN A 150 -1.00 -31.40 39.09
CA GLN A 150 -2.07 -30.50 39.50
C GLN A 150 -3.46 -31.12 39.22
N ILE A 151 -3.64 -31.77 38.06
CA ILE A 151 -4.89 -32.48 37.72
C ILE A 151 -5.14 -33.65 38.68
N ARG A 152 -4.13 -34.50 38.91
CA ARG A 152 -4.24 -35.65 39.85
C ARG A 152 -4.51 -35.21 41.28
N CYS A 153 -3.88 -34.12 41.72
CA CYS A 153 -4.13 -33.57 43.04
C CYS A 153 -5.55 -32.99 43.12
N GLY A 154 -6.02 -32.28 42.08
CA GLY A 154 -7.40 -31.82 41.98
C GLY A 154 -8.42 -32.96 42.10
N GLU A 155 -8.14 -34.12 41.48
CA GLU A 155 -8.96 -35.31 41.65
C GLU A 155 -9.01 -35.79 43.11
N ASN A 156 -7.86 -35.92 43.78
CA ASN A 156 -7.79 -36.32 45.19
C ASN A 156 -8.55 -35.34 46.09
N LEU A 157 -8.39 -34.03 45.86
CA LEU A 157 -9.11 -32.98 46.57
C LEU A 157 -10.62 -33.12 46.41
N GLY A 158 -11.08 -33.34 45.18
CA GLY A 158 -12.50 -33.57 44.90
C GLY A 158 -13.04 -34.78 45.67
N HIS A 159 -12.30 -35.89 45.73
CA HIS A 159 -12.68 -37.05 46.53
C HIS A 159 -12.72 -36.77 48.03
N ILE A 160 -11.75 -36.02 48.56
CA ILE A 160 -11.78 -35.59 49.97
C ILE A 160 -13.03 -34.73 50.21
N TYR A 161 -13.33 -33.77 49.34
CA TYR A 161 -14.54 -32.95 49.45
C TYR A 161 -15.85 -33.77 49.36
N GLN A 162 -15.89 -34.81 48.52
CA GLN A 162 -17.02 -35.74 48.43
C GLN A 162 -17.20 -36.56 49.71
N ALA A 163 -16.11 -37.06 50.30
CA ALA A 163 -16.16 -37.87 51.52
C ALA A 163 -16.72 -37.09 52.72
N ILE A 164 -16.52 -35.77 52.73
CA ILE A 164 -16.91 -34.88 53.83
C ILE A 164 -18.18 -34.08 53.53
N ARG A 165 -18.87 -34.42 52.43
CA ARG A 165 -20.15 -33.80 52.03
C ARG A 165 -20.08 -32.32 51.68
N ARG A 166 -18.91 -31.86 51.23
CA ARG A 166 -18.72 -30.54 50.61
C ARG A 166 -18.80 -30.65 49.09
N ASP A 167 -19.87 -31.26 48.60
CA ASP A 167 -20.07 -31.58 47.18
C ASP A 167 -20.01 -30.34 46.26
N SER A 168 -20.38 -29.15 46.75
CA SER A 168 -20.24 -27.90 45.97
C SER A 168 -18.76 -27.54 45.71
N ASP A 169 -17.89 -27.73 46.70
CA ASP A 169 -16.45 -27.48 46.54
C ASP A 169 -15.82 -28.59 45.67
N ALA A 170 -16.29 -29.84 45.79
CA ALA A 170 -15.86 -30.93 44.92
C ALA A 170 -16.14 -30.62 43.44
N VAL A 171 -17.34 -30.11 43.11
CA VAL A 171 -17.70 -29.74 41.74
C VAL A 171 -16.74 -28.71 41.16
N VAL A 172 -16.35 -27.70 41.96
CA VAL A 172 -15.41 -26.65 41.53
C VAL A 172 -14.05 -27.24 41.21
N VAL A 173 -13.50 -28.07 42.09
CA VAL A 173 -12.16 -28.64 41.87
C VAL A 173 -12.13 -29.66 40.73
N PHE A 174 -13.17 -30.48 40.58
CA PHE A 174 -13.29 -31.37 39.42
C PHE A 174 -13.44 -30.58 38.11
N GLN A 175 -14.17 -29.46 38.12
CA GLN A 175 -14.31 -28.60 36.93
C GLN A 175 -12.96 -28.02 36.53
N ALA A 176 -12.23 -27.44 37.48
CA ALA A 176 -10.94 -26.84 37.18
C ALA A 176 -9.90 -27.89 36.73
N ALA A 177 -9.97 -29.12 37.24
CA ALA A 177 -9.16 -30.24 36.74
C ALA A 177 -9.54 -30.61 35.28
N LEU A 178 -10.83 -30.54 34.92
CA LEU A 178 -11.30 -30.74 33.54
C LEU A 178 -10.83 -29.62 32.62
N ASP A 179 -10.93 -28.36 33.04
CA ASP A 179 -10.54 -27.19 32.25
C ASP A 179 -9.04 -27.23 31.92
N LYS A 180 -8.21 -27.47 32.93
CA LYS A 180 -6.75 -27.65 32.77
C LYS A 180 -6.39 -28.85 31.88
N GLN A 181 -7.23 -29.89 31.86
CA GLN A 181 -7.06 -31.02 30.96
C GLN A 181 -7.39 -30.65 29.49
N GLU A 182 -8.40 -29.82 29.27
CA GLU A 182 -8.80 -29.36 27.94
C GLU A 182 -7.71 -28.45 27.32
N GLU A 183 -6.99 -27.66 28.14
CA GLU A 183 -5.86 -26.83 27.70
C GLU A 183 -4.65 -27.63 27.18
N VAL A 184 -4.30 -28.74 27.84
CA VAL A 184 -3.06 -29.49 27.54
C VAL A 184 -3.26 -30.64 26.56
N GLY A 185 -4.51 -31.07 26.38
CA GLY A 185 -4.87 -32.12 25.43
C GLY A 185 -5.81 -33.16 26.05
N LYS A 186 -6.97 -33.32 25.44
CA LYS A 186 -8.05 -34.19 25.91
C LYS A 186 -7.65 -35.67 25.93
N LYS A 187 -7.17 -36.16 27.07
CA LYS A 187 -7.13 -37.60 27.40
C LYS A 187 -8.51 -38.12 27.81
N LEU A 188 -9.17 -38.88 26.93
CA LEU A 188 -10.54 -39.39 27.16
C LEU A 188 -10.71 -40.09 28.52
N THR A 189 -9.74 -40.92 28.91
CA THR A 189 -9.79 -41.72 30.15
C THR A 189 -9.82 -40.88 31.42
N PHE A 190 -9.20 -39.70 31.41
CA PHE A 190 -9.27 -38.73 32.52
C PHE A 190 -10.62 -38.02 32.54
N SER A 191 -11.08 -37.57 31.38
CA SER A 191 -12.36 -36.87 31.28
C SER A 191 -13.52 -37.76 31.72
N ILE A 192 -13.48 -39.05 31.38
CA ILE A 192 -14.49 -40.04 31.84
C ILE A 192 -14.53 -40.11 33.37
N ARG A 193 -13.37 -40.20 34.04
CA ARG A 193 -13.29 -40.27 35.50
C ARG A 193 -13.79 -38.98 36.15
N LEU A 194 -13.22 -37.83 35.78
CA LEU A 194 -13.56 -36.54 36.36
C LEU A 194 -15.03 -36.17 36.16
N VAL A 195 -15.59 -36.41 34.96
CA VAL A 195 -17.02 -36.19 34.70
C VAL A 195 -17.88 -37.11 35.56
N SER A 196 -17.47 -38.37 35.76
CA SER A 196 -18.19 -39.30 36.63
C SER A 196 -18.26 -38.80 38.07
N TYR A 197 -17.15 -38.33 38.65
CA TYR A 197 -17.15 -37.85 40.04
C TYR A 197 -17.88 -36.52 40.19
N GLN A 198 -17.69 -35.60 39.26
CA GLN A 198 -18.42 -34.33 39.26
C GLN A 198 -19.93 -34.55 39.15
N LEU A 199 -20.36 -35.50 38.32
CA LEU A 199 -21.77 -35.85 38.16
C LEU A 199 -22.38 -36.41 39.44
N GLU A 200 -21.66 -37.26 40.18
CA GLU A 200 -22.07 -37.73 41.49
C GLU A 200 -22.32 -36.55 42.46
N SER A 201 -21.37 -35.61 42.55
CA SER A 201 -21.52 -34.43 43.41
C SER A 201 -22.71 -33.55 43.00
N LEU A 202 -22.91 -33.31 41.70
CA LEU A 202 -24.04 -32.52 41.17
C LEU A 202 -25.40 -33.16 41.50
N LEU A 203 -25.51 -34.48 41.39
CA LEU A 203 -26.73 -35.22 41.72
C LEU A 203 -27.02 -35.16 43.23
N ARG A 204 -25.98 -35.26 44.08
CA ARG A 204 -26.12 -35.11 45.54
C ARG A 204 -26.65 -33.73 45.95
N ILE A 205 -26.17 -32.65 45.31
CA ILE A 205 -26.63 -31.26 45.59
C ILE A 205 -27.84 -30.82 44.74
N ASN A 206 -28.48 -31.75 44.03
CA ASN A 206 -29.69 -31.52 43.23
C ASN A 206 -29.54 -30.44 42.13
N LYS A 207 -28.35 -30.28 41.55
CA LYS A 207 -28.09 -29.38 40.41
C LYS A 207 -28.39 -30.09 39.08
N LEU A 208 -29.67 -30.34 38.84
CA LEU A 208 -30.12 -31.23 37.77
C LEU A 208 -29.81 -30.72 36.35
N ASP A 209 -29.90 -29.42 36.09
CA ASP A 209 -29.61 -28.86 34.76
C ASP A 209 -28.14 -29.09 34.37
N SER A 210 -27.22 -28.85 35.31
CA SER A 210 -25.79 -29.13 35.12
C SER A 210 -25.50 -30.63 35.00
N ALA A 211 -26.20 -31.44 35.79
CA ALA A 211 -26.07 -32.90 35.75
C ALA A 211 -26.52 -33.47 34.40
N GLU A 212 -27.59 -32.94 33.79
CA GLU A 212 -28.07 -33.34 32.46
C GLU A 212 -27.01 -33.09 31.38
N VAL A 213 -26.40 -31.90 31.39
CA VAL A 213 -25.31 -31.55 30.47
C VAL A 213 -24.13 -32.53 30.63
N LEU A 214 -23.73 -32.83 31.87
CA LEU A 214 -22.65 -33.79 32.11
C LEU A 214 -23.03 -35.22 31.76
N LEU A 215 -24.26 -35.67 31.98
CA LEU A 215 -24.74 -37.00 31.58
C LEU A 215 -24.64 -37.22 30.06
N VAL A 216 -24.95 -36.19 29.27
CA VAL A 216 -24.78 -36.22 27.82
C VAL A 216 -23.29 -36.23 27.45
N LYS A 217 -22.47 -35.37 28.07
CA LYS A 217 -20.99 -35.35 27.88
C LYS A 217 -20.39 -36.71 28.21
N TYR A 218 -20.82 -37.31 29.32
CA TYR A 218 -20.33 -38.59 29.83
C TYR A 218 -20.62 -39.73 28.86
N LYS A 219 -21.87 -39.82 28.37
CA LYS A 219 -22.25 -40.80 27.35
C LYS A 219 -21.39 -40.67 26.09
N LYS A 220 -21.21 -39.44 25.59
CA LYS A 220 -20.36 -39.17 24.41
C LYS A 220 -18.92 -39.63 24.62
N LEU A 221 -18.34 -39.33 25.79
CA LEU A 221 -16.98 -39.76 26.13
C LEU A 221 -16.85 -41.29 26.15
N LEU A 222 -17.84 -42.00 26.70
CA LEU A 222 -17.86 -43.46 26.72
C LEU A 222 -17.99 -44.06 25.31
N ASP A 223 -18.85 -43.49 24.47
CA ASP A 223 -19.02 -43.91 23.08
C ASP A 223 -17.74 -43.68 22.25
N GLU A 224 -17.04 -42.56 22.48
CA GLU A 224 -15.73 -42.28 21.87
C GLU A 224 -14.67 -43.28 22.36
N GLN A 225 -14.59 -43.54 23.66
CA GLN A 225 -13.61 -44.47 24.23
C GLN A 225 -13.84 -45.92 23.80
N GLU A 226 -15.10 -46.34 23.61
CA GLU A 226 -15.41 -47.67 23.07
C GLU A 226 -14.88 -47.85 21.64
N LYS A 227 -14.95 -46.80 20.81
CA LYS A 227 -14.35 -46.81 19.47
C LYS A 227 -12.83 -46.89 19.55
N VAL A 228 -12.21 -46.15 20.46
CA VAL A 228 -10.76 -46.22 20.70
C VAL A 228 -10.35 -47.64 21.09
N ASN A 229 -11.04 -48.26 22.04
CA ASN A 229 -10.80 -49.65 22.44
C ASN A 229 -10.87 -50.62 21.25
N LYS A 230 -11.90 -50.50 20.40
CA LYS A 230 -12.07 -51.35 19.21
C LYS A 230 -10.95 -51.16 18.17
N ASN A 231 -10.53 -49.92 17.95
CA ASN A 231 -9.52 -49.59 16.93
C ASN A 231 -8.09 -49.91 17.37
N THR A 232 -7.78 -49.71 18.66
CA THR A 232 -6.41 -49.84 19.18
C THR A 232 -6.15 -51.17 19.87
N GLY A 233 -7.19 -51.97 20.13
CA GLY A 233 -7.09 -53.17 20.97
C GLY A 233 -6.92 -52.88 22.47
N THR A 234 -7.02 -51.62 22.90
CA THR A 234 -6.93 -51.24 24.32
C THR A 234 -8.16 -51.70 25.11
N VAL A 235 -7.95 -52.03 26.40
CA VAL A 235 -8.99 -52.60 27.28
C VAL A 235 -9.33 -51.61 28.40
N TYR A 236 -9.72 -50.39 28.04
CA TYR A 236 -10.31 -49.49 29.03
C TYR A 236 -11.71 -50.01 29.44
N PRO A 237 -12.07 -50.06 30.74
CA PRO A 237 -13.29 -50.73 31.21
C PRO A 237 -14.55 -49.89 30.97
N VAL A 238 -14.92 -49.68 29.72
CA VAL A 238 -16.09 -48.86 29.33
C VAL A 238 -17.39 -49.41 29.93
N ASP A 239 -17.56 -50.73 29.98
CA ASP A 239 -18.76 -51.39 30.55
C ASP A 239 -18.98 -51.00 32.02
N ARG A 240 -17.91 -50.93 32.83
CA ARG A 240 -17.95 -50.47 34.22
C ARG A 240 -18.49 -49.04 34.32
N TYR A 241 -17.99 -48.14 33.49
CA TYR A 241 -18.44 -46.75 33.49
C TYR A 241 -19.83 -46.56 32.88
N ARG A 242 -20.25 -47.43 31.94
CA ARG A 242 -21.64 -47.46 31.47
C ARG A 242 -22.60 -47.90 32.57
N TRP A 243 -22.18 -48.84 33.42
CA TRP A 243 -22.96 -49.22 34.59
C TRP A 243 -23.20 -48.02 35.51
N ILE A 244 -22.13 -47.31 35.89
CA ILE A 244 -22.21 -46.08 36.70
C ILE A 244 -23.09 -45.02 36.01
N MET A 245 -22.91 -44.81 34.71
CA MET A 245 -23.70 -43.86 33.93
C MET A 245 -25.21 -44.16 34.00
N HIS A 246 -25.60 -45.42 33.82
CA HIS A 246 -27.01 -45.82 33.88
C HIS A 246 -27.60 -45.65 35.29
N SER A 247 -26.81 -45.95 36.32
CA SER A 247 -27.17 -45.65 37.71
C SER A 247 -27.38 -44.14 37.91
N PHE A 248 -26.49 -43.28 37.42
CA PHE A 248 -26.64 -41.83 37.51
C PHE A 248 -27.83 -41.27 36.70
N TYR A 249 -28.13 -41.83 35.52
CA TYR A 249 -29.38 -41.50 34.81
C TYR A 249 -30.61 -41.87 35.64
N ALA A 250 -30.59 -43.03 36.32
CA ALA A 250 -31.68 -43.44 37.19
C ALA A 250 -31.88 -42.47 38.35
N GLU A 251 -30.81 -42.04 39.00
CA GLU A 251 -30.84 -41.04 40.07
C GLU A 251 -31.34 -39.68 39.58
N TYR A 252 -30.89 -39.23 38.40
CA TYR A 252 -31.35 -38.00 37.76
C TYR A 252 -32.88 -38.02 37.54
N TYR A 253 -33.41 -39.10 36.94
CA TYR A 253 -34.85 -39.24 36.72
C TYR A 253 -35.61 -39.39 38.03
N LEU A 254 -35.05 -40.09 39.02
CA LEU A 254 -35.64 -40.24 40.34
C LEU A 254 -35.83 -38.89 41.03
N LYS A 255 -34.83 -38.00 41.00
CA LYS A 255 -34.95 -36.64 41.55
C LYS A 255 -35.95 -35.76 40.81
N ARG A 256 -36.21 -36.03 39.52
CA ARG A 256 -37.29 -35.40 38.73
C ARG A 256 -38.66 -36.03 38.93
N LYS A 257 -38.77 -37.08 39.76
CA LYS A 257 -39.98 -37.89 39.96
C LYS A 257 -40.47 -38.59 38.68
N ASP A 258 -39.57 -38.85 37.72
CA ASP A 258 -39.84 -39.63 36.52
C ASP A 258 -39.49 -41.10 36.76
N PHE A 259 -40.38 -41.79 37.47
CA PHE A 259 -40.15 -43.18 37.88
C PHE A 259 -40.06 -44.16 36.70
N ALA A 260 -40.69 -43.84 35.56
CA ALA A 260 -40.67 -44.70 34.37
C ALA A 260 -39.28 -44.70 33.72
N ASN A 261 -38.69 -43.53 33.50
CA ASN A 261 -37.34 -43.43 32.96
C ASN A 261 -36.26 -43.81 33.99
N ALA A 262 -36.51 -43.60 35.28
CA ALA A 262 -35.65 -44.12 36.34
C ALA A 262 -35.57 -45.65 36.30
N ARG A 263 -36.73 -46.34 36.21
CA ARG A 263 -36.78 -47.80 36.09
C ARG A 263 -36.08 -48.31 34.84
N LYS A 264 -36.35 -47.71 33.68
CA LYS A 264 -35.69 -48.05 32.42
C LYS A 264 -34.16 -47.89 32.51
N SER A 265 -33.69 -46.88 33.23
CA SER A 265 -32.25 -46.67 33.43
C SER A 265 -31.65 -47.74 34.34
N LEU A 266 -32.35 -48.14 35.41
CA LEU A 266 -31.96 -49.26 36.26
C LEU A 266 -31.94 -50.60 35.52
N ASP A 267 -32.93 -50.88 34.66
CA ASP A 267 -32.96 -52.10 33.84
C ASP A 267 -31.76 -52.17 32.86
N ASN A 268 -31.27 -51.00 32.39
CA ASN A 268 -30.05 -50.95 31.60
C ASN A 268 -28.80 -51.17 32.46
N ALA A 269 -28.78 -50.64 33.69
CA ALA A 269 -27.70 -50.87 34.66
C ALA A 269 -27.60 -52.35 35.06
N GLU A 270 -28.74 -53.03 35.23
CA GLU A 270 -28.83 -54.44 35.63
C GLU A 270 -28.09 -55.40 34.66
N ARG A 271 -27.97 -55.03 33.38
CA ARG A 271 -27.23 -55.81 32.36
C ARG A 271 -25.72 -55.92 32.62
N PHE A 272 -25.20 -55.11 33.54
CA PHE A 272 -23.79 -55.08 33.91
C PHE A 272 -23.51 -55.74 35.27
N VAL A 273 -24.54 -56.17 36.00
CA VAL A 273 -24.38 -56.94 37.24
C VAL A 273 -23.67 -58.27 36.95
N GLY A 274 -22.69 -58.64 37.76
CA GLY A 274 -21.87 -59.84 37.58
C GLY A 274 -20.73 -59.66 36.57
N LYS A 275 -20.55 -58.46 36.00
CA LYS A 275 -19.42 -58.12 35.12
C LYS A 275 -18.31 -57.34 35.83
N GLU A 276 -18.43 -57.12 37.13
CA GLU A 276 -17.41 -56.52 37.96
C GLU A 276 -16.08 -57.29 37.87
N THR A 277 -14.97 -56.55 37.87
CA THR A 277 -13.61 -57.11 37.79
C THR A 277 -12.92 -57.16 39.15
N ILE A 278 -13.45 -56.47 40.17
CA ILE A 278 -12.89 -56.42 41.52
C ILE A 278 -14.02 -56.52 42.56
N SER A 279 -13.74 -57.18 43.68
CA SER A 279 -14.57 -57.11 44.88
C SER A 279 -14.64 -55.66 45.38
N ASN A 280 -15.84 -55.18 45.71
CA ASN A 280 -16.05 -53.83 46.26
C ASN A 280 -15.88 -52.66 45.27
N ASP A 281 -16.25 -52.87 43.99
CA ASP A 281 -16.22 -51.81 42.97
C ASP A 281 -17.29 -50.72 43.21
N PHE A 282 -16.92 -49.44 43.11
CA PHE A 282 -17.84 -48.30 43.16
C PHE A 282 -19.04 -48.41 42.19
N ALA A 283 -18.91 -49.11 41.05
CA ALA A 283 -20.05 -49.35 40.16
C ALA A 283 -21.17 -50.17 40.84
N VAL A 284 -20.79 -51.12 41.69
CA VAL A 284 -21.71 -51.91 42.53
C VAL A 284 -22.36 -50.99 43.56
N PHE A 285 -21.56 -50.15 44.24
CA PHE A 285 -22.07 -49.15 45.19
C PHE A 285 -23.14 -48.26 44.55
N ALA A 286 -22.83 -47.62 43.43
CA ALA A 286 -23.73 -46.69 42.76
C ALA A 286 -25.05 -47.39 42.34
N TYR A 287 -24.96 -48.62 41.84
CA TYR A 287 -26.13 -49.40 41.46
C TYR A 287 -27.01 -49.78 42.65
N LEU A 288 -26.45 -50.40 43.69
CA LEU A 288 -27.19 -50.86 44.86
C LEU A 288 -27.80 -49.67 45.62
N TYR A 289 -27.05 -48.59 45.79
CA TYR A 289 -27.53 -47.38 46.45
C TYR A 289 -28.75 -46.78 45.72
N ILE A 290 -28.69 -46.67 44.39
CA ILE A 290 -29.78 -46.08 43.60
C ILE A 290 -30.95 -47.06 43.47
N GLN A 291 -30.72 -48.38 43.47
CA GLN A 291 -31.78 -49.39 43.60
C GLN A 291 -32.51 -49.27 44.94
N ALA A 292 -31.78 -49.16 46.05
CA ALA A 292 -32.37 -48.96 47.37
C ALA A 292 -33.22 -47.69 47.40
N ARG A 293 -32.70 -46.58 46.87
CA ARG A 293 -33.44 -45.30 46.77
C ARG A 293 -34.67 -45.39 45.88
N TYR A 294 -34.56 -45.96 44.69
CA TYR A 294 -35.70 -46.13 43.80
C TYR A 294 -36.82 -46.93 44.47
N ASN A 295 -36.47 -48.08 45.08
CA ASN A 295 -37.45 -48.93 45.76
C ASN A 295 -38.09 -48.24 46.97
N LYS A 296 -37.34 -47.41 47.71
CA LYS A 296 -37.88 -46.56 48.77
C LYS A 296 -38.93 -45.59 48.22
N GLU A 297 -38.59 -44.83 47.18
CA GLU A 297 -39.47 -43.79 46.62
C GLU A 297 -40.74 -44.35 45.96
N VAL A 298 -40.72 -45.59 45.46
CA VAL A 298 -41.93 -46.27 44.94
C VAL A 298 -42.70 -47.05 46.02
N GLY A 299 -42.25 -47.01 47.28
CA GLY A 299 -42.90 -47.67 48.42
C GLY A 299 -42.63 -49.18 48.57
N ASN A 300 -41.68 -49.74 47.82
CA ASN A 300 -41.25 -51.14 47.95
C ASN A 300 -40.14 -51.27 49.01
N TYR A 301 -40.49 -51.06 50.27
CA TYR A 301 -39.52 -51.04 51.37
C TYR A 301 -38.78 -52.36 51.59
N THR A 302 -39.40 -53.51 51.29
CA THR A 302 -38.74 -54.82 51.40
C THR A 302 -37.57 -54.96 50.43
N ALA A 303 -37.75 -54.56 49.17
CA ALA A 303 -36.67 -54.55 48.20
C ALA A 303 -35.62 -53.47 48.55
N ALA A 304 -36.06 -52.29 48.98
CA ALA A 304 -35.17 -51.22 49.42
C ALA A 304 -34.24 -51.67 50.55
N HIS A 305 -34.80 -52.36 51.56
CA HIS A 305 -34.07 -52.90 52.70
C HIS A 305 -33.05 -53.96 52.28
N LYS A 306 -33.40 -54.85 51.34
CA LYS A 306 -32.48 -55.85 50.80
C LYS A 306 -31.25 -55.19 50.16
N TYR A 307 -31.46 -54.22 49.27
CA TYR A 307 -30.35 -53.57 48.56
C TYR A 307 -29.46 -52.75 49.48
N ILE A 308 -30.02 -52.08 50.50
CA ILE A 308 -29.20 -51.29 51.44
C ILE A 308 -28.42 -52.17 52.42
N ASP A 309 -28.96 -53.33 52.82
CA ASP A 309 -28.22 -54.28 53.64
C ASP A 309 -27.03 -54.88 52.88
N GLU A 310 -27.24 -55.30 51.64
CA GLU A 310 -26.16 -55.78 50.75
C GLU A 310 -25.07 -54.73 50.59
N LEU A 311 -25.46 -53.45 50.44
CA LEU A 311 -24.51 -52.34 50.35
C LEU A 311 -23.69 -52.15 51.63
N LEU A 312 -24.34 -52.25 52.80
CA LEU A 312 -23.73 -52.03 54.12
C LEU A 312 -22.78 -53.16 54.56
N GLU A 313 -22.80 -54.33 53.89
CA GLU A 313 -21.80 -55.37 54.09
C GLU A 313 -20.39 -54.88 53.74
N SER A 314 -20.30 -54.01 52.73
CA SER A 314 -19.01 -53.55 52.20
C SER A 314 -18.78 -52.03 52.30
N TRP A 315 -19.84 -51.23 52.45
CA TRP A 315 -19.79 -49.77 52.53
C TRP A 315 -20.60 -49.22 53.70
N LYS A 316 -19.93 -48.85 54.80
CA LYS A 316 -20.57 -48.25 55.97
C LYS A 316 -20.41 -46.73 56.00
N THR A 317 -20.88 -46.06 54.95
CA THR A 317 -20.81 -44.59 54.87
C THR A 317 -22.03 -43.95 55.54
N PRO A 318 -21.93 -42.69 56.04
CA PRO A 318 -23.06 -41.97 56.61
C PRO A 318 -24.28 -41.90 55.68
N ASP A 319 -24.06 -41.81 54.36
CA ASP A 319 -25.14 -41.82 53.35
C ASP A 319 -25.91 -43.13 53.28
N CYS A 320 -25.22 -44.26 53.42
CA CYS A 320 -25.86 -45.58 53.41
C CYS A 320 -26.66 -45.78 54.69
N LEU A 321 -26.09 -45.38 55.84
CA LEU A 321 -26.76 -45.44 57.13
C LEU A 321 -27.99 -44.52 57.18
N GLN A 322 -27.88 -43.31 56.62
CA GLN A 322 -28.99 -42.37 56.49
C GLN A 322 -30.10 -42.94 55.61
N LEU A 323 -29.75 -43.50 54.45
CA LEU A 323 -30.73 -44.13 53.56
C LEU A 323 -31.42 -45.33 54.24
N LYS A 324 -30.68 -46.15 55.00
CA LYS A 324 -31.26 -47.24 55.78
C LYS A 324 -32.22 -46.72 56.85
N ALA A 325 -31.84 -45.68 57.57
CA ALA A 325 -32.69 -45.05 58.58
C ALA A 325 -33.98 -44.51 57.96
N ASP A 326 -33.89 -43.85 56.80
CA ASP A 326 -35.03 -43.32 56.06
C ASP A 326 -35.97 -44.45 55.58
N ILE A 327 -35.41 -45.54 55.02
CA ILE A 327 -36.17 -46.73 54.61
C ILE A 327 -36.93 -47.34 55.79
N LEU A 328 -36.25 -47.54 56.94
CA LEU A 328 -36.85 -48.12 58.14
C LEU A 328 -37.95 -47.21 58.73
N SER A 329 -37.71 -45.89 58.74
CA SER A 329 -38.65 -44.89 59.22
C SER A 329 -39.93 -44.88 58.38
N GLU A 330 -39.79 -44.82 57.05
CA GLU A 330 -40.91 -44.83 56.11
C GLU A 330 -41.66 -46.18 56.09
N ALA A 331 -40.96 -47.28 56.36
CA ALA A 331 -41.56 -48.61 56.52
C ALA A 331 -42.32 -48.79 57.87
N GLY A 332 -42.20 -47.84 58.80
CA GLY A 332 -42.83 -47.88 60.13
C GLY A 332 -42.04 -48.61 61.22
N ASP A 333 -40.80 -49.02 60.96
CA ASP A 333 -39.89 -49.63 61.95
C ASP A 333 -39.09 -48.55 62.71
N PHE A 334 -39.80 -47.77 63.51
CA PHE A 334 -39.22 -46.61 64.21
C PHE A 334 -38.10 -46.99 65.18
N LYS A 335 -38.13 -48.19 65.78
CA LYS A 335 -37.11 -48.62 66.74
C LYS A 335 -35.77 -48.80 66.05
N ASN A 336 -35.74 -49.51 64.93
CA ASN A 336 -34.50 -49.73 64.18
C ASN A 336 -34.08 -48.45 63.42
N ALA A 337 -35.03 -47.62 62.99
CA ALA A 337 -34.73 -46.32 62.39
C ALA A 337 -33.99 -45.38 63.36
N ILE A 338 -34.43 -45.29 64.62
CA ILE A 338 -33.75 -44.47 65.66
C ILE A 338 -32.32 -44.97 65.89
N GLN A 339 -32.10 -46.30 65.91
CA GLN A 339 -30.76 -46.84 66.05
C GLN A 339 -29.89 -46.47 64.84
N ALA A 340 -30.40 -46.62 63.62
CA ALA A 340 -29.68 -46.24 62.42
C ALA A 340 -29.34 -44.74 62.39
N TYR A 341 -30.24 -43.85 62.84
CA TYR A 341 -29.94 -42.41 62.96
C TYR A 341 -28.86 -42.12 64.01
N LYS A 342 -28.80 -42.87 65.12
CA LYS A 342 -27.69 -42.75 66.08
C LYS A 342 -26.37 -43.16 65.46
N ASP A 343 -26.37 -44.23 64.67
CA ASP A 343 -25.19 -44.69 63.95
C ASP A 343 -24.72 -43.63 62.94
N VAL A 344 -25.64 -42.95 62.24
CA VAL A 344 -25.31 -41.80 61.36
C VAL A 344 -24.60 -40.69 62.14
N ILE A 345 -25.13 -40.28 63.30
CA ILE A 345 -24.52 -39.22 64.12
C ILE A 345 -23.13 -39.63 64.60
N SER A 346 -22.98 -40.87 65.06
CA SER A 346 -21.70 -41.44 65.49
C SER A 346 -20.67 -41.40 64.36
N GLU A 347 -21.00 -41.91 63.17
CA GLU A 347 -20.07 -41.92 62.04
C GLU A 347 -19.77 -40.51 61.52
N THR A 348 -20.76 -39.61 61.46
CA THR A 348 -20.56 -38.23 61.04
C THR A 348 -19.63 -37.46 61.98
N SER A 349 -19.69 -37.76 63.29
CA SER A 349 -18.82 -37.12 64.29
C SER A 349 -17.34 -37.51 64.15
N LYS A 350 -17.04 -38.71 63.64
CA LYS A 350 -15.66 -39.14 63.36
C LYS A 350 -15.04 -38.37 62.19
N ILE A 351 -15.85 -38.02 61.19
CA ILE A 351 -15.42 -37.25 60.01
C ILE A 351 -15.16 -35.78 60.37
N ASN A 352 -16.03 -35.19 61.19
CA ASN A 352 -16.02 -33.76 61.52
C ASN A 352 -15.13 -33.44 62.74
N ASN A 353 -13.84 -33.73 62.67
CA ASN A 353 -12.88 -33.26 63.66
C ASN A 353 -12.41 -31.81 63.32
N GLU A 354 -12.21 -30.97 64.34
CA GLU A 354 -11.76 -29.57 64.21
C GLU A 354 -10.40 -29.45 63.49
N ALA A 355 -9.48 -30.39 63.70
CA ALA A 355 -8.18 -30.41 63.03
C ALA A 355 -8.32 -30.57 61.52
N PHE A 356 -9.16 -31.51 61.09
CA PHE A 356 -9.42 -31.80 59.70
C PHE A 356 -10.19 -30.65 59.01
N THR A 357 -11.17 -30.07 59.70
CA THR A 357 -11.89 -28.88 59.21
C THR A 357 -10.95 -27.69 58.94
N ARG A 358 -9.96 -27.48 59.81
CA ARG A 358 -8.93 -26.44 59.61
C ARG A 358 -8.06 -26.72 58.38
N GLN A 359 -7.59 -27.95 58.20
CA GLN A 359 -6.76 -28.33 57.05
C GLN A 359 -7.50 -28.18 55.71
N ILE A 360 -8.80 -28.53 55.67
CA ILE A 360 -9.65 -28.31 54.49
C ILE A 360 -9.68 -26.83 54.10
N ASN A 361 -9.90 -25.94 55.07
CA ASN A 361 -9.98 -24.51 54.79
C ASN A 361 -8.62 -23.95 54.36
N GLN A 362 -7.50 -24.43 54.93
CA GLN A 362 -6.16 -24.09 54.47
C GLN A 362 -5.92 -24.49 53.01
N LEU A 363 -6.36 -25.68 52.63
CA LEU A 363 -6.17 -26.18 51.28
C LEU A 363 -7.06 -25.48 50.26
N ARG A 364 -8.30 -25.13 50.64
CA ARG A 364 -9.13 -24.23 49.84
C ARG A 364 -8.44 -22.89 49.62
N THR A 365 -7.88 -22.28 50.67
CA THR A 365 -7.15 -21.02 50.51
C THR A 365 -5.90 -21.17 49.65
N LEU A 366 -5.16 -22.28 49.74
CA LEU A 366 -4.02 -22.55 48.86
C LEU A 366 -4.46 -22.69 47.40
N TYR A 367 -5.57 -23.38 47.15
CA TYR A 367 -6.13 -23.53 45.82
C TYR A 367 -6.52 -22.16 45.23
N ASP A 368 -7.30 -21.38 45.99
CA ASP A 368 -7.77 -20.05 45.60
C ASP A 368 -6.60 -19.06 45.39
N LEU A 369 -5.54 -19.14 46.21
CA LEU A 369 -4.33 -18.33 46.05
C LEU A 369 -3.57 -18.69 44.78
N ASN A 370 -3.37 -19.98 44.51
CA ASN A 370 -2.66 -20.42 43.31
C ASN A 370 -3.44 -20.09 42.02
N ASP A 371 -4.77 -20.20 42.05
CA ASP A 371 -5.63 -19.77 40.94
C ASP A 371 -5.47 -18.27 40.68
N LYS A 372 -5.47 -17.44 41.73
CA LYS A 372 -5.20 -16.01 41.62
C LYS A 372 -3.80 -15.70 41.08
N GLU A 373 -2.75 -16.34 41.61
CA GLU A 373 -1.38 -16.15 41.11
C GLU A 373 -1.26 -16.52 39.63
N MET A 374 -1.97 -17.56 39.19
CA MET A 374 -2.00 -17.96 37.78
C MET A 374 -2.71 -16.91 36.92
N GLN A 375 -3.85 -16.39 37.37
CA GLN A 375 -4.56 -15.29 36.70
C GLN A 375 -3.73 -13.99 36.65
N GLU A 376 -3.01 -13.67 37.72
CA GLU A 376 -2.12 -12.50 37.76
C GLU A 376 -0.99 -12.64 36.74
N LYS A 377 -0.34 -13.80 36.66
CA LYS A 377 0.69 -14.08 35.64
C LYS A 377 0.14 -13.99 34.22
N GLU A 378 -1.08 -14.50 33.99
CA GLU A 378 -1.73 -14.40 32.68
C GLU A 378 -2.01 -12.93 32.32
N LEU A 379 -2.47 -12.13 33.29
CA LEU A 379 -2.68 -10.71 33.12
C LEU A 379 -1.37 -9.97 32.85
N GLU A 380 -0.28 -10.32 33.51
CA GLU A 380 1.06 -9.78 33.25
C GLU A 380 1.53 -10.09 31.83
N ILE A 381 1.39 -11.35 31.39
CA ILE A 381 1.70 -11.75 30.01
C ILE A 381 0.85 -10.98 29.00
N SER A 382 -0.45 -10.82 29.27
CA SER A 382 -1.36 -10.05 28.45
C SER A 382 -0.95 -8.57 28.38
N ARG A 383 -0.55 -7.97 29.51
CA ARG A 383 -0.02 -6.60 29.57
C ARG A 383 1.26 -6.44 28.76
N MET A 384 2.21 -7.36 28.90
CA MET A 384 3.45 -7.35 28.09
C MET A 384 3.14 -7.46 26.59
N ASN A 385 2.16 -8.28 26.20
CA ASN A 385 1.73 -8.39 24.81
C ASN A 385 1.08 -7.10 24.29
N VAL A 386 0.35 -6.36 25.13
CA VAL A 386 -0.20 -5.05 24.78
C VAL A 386 0.93 -4.03 24.60
N ASP A 387 1.89 -3.98 25.52
CA ASP A 387 3.05 -3.08 25.47
C ASP A 387 3.90 -3.30 24.20
N ILE A 388 4.17 -4.58 23.86
CA ILE A 388 4.85 -4.94 22.60
C ILE A 388 4.06 -4.43 21.39
N LYS A 389 2.72 -4.56 21.39
CA LYS A 389 1.88 -4.07 20.30
C LYS A 389 1.87 -2.53 20.21
N GLU A 390 1.86 -1.83 21.33
CA GLU A 390 1.97 -0.36 21.34
C GLU A 390 3.28 0.10 20.72
N HIS A 391 4.41 -0.52 21.11
CA HIS A 391 5.72 -0.24 20.51
C HIS A 391 5.76 -0.55 19.01
N GLN A 392 5.18 -1.67 18.57
CA GLN A 392 5.07 -1.99 17.14
C GLN A 392 4.24 -0.97 16.36
N LEU A 393 3.12 -0.50 16.93
CA LEU A 393 2.24 0.46 16.30
C LEU A 393 2.95 1.82 16.13
N VAL A 394 3.59 2.32 17.18
CA VAL A 394 4.39 3.56 17.14
C VAL A 394 5.51 3.47 16.08
N LEU A 395 6.22 2.35 16.01
CA LEU A 395 7.25 2.11 15.00
C LEU A 395 6.64 2.16 13.58
N SER A 396 5.52 1.47 13.35
CA SER A 396 4.86 1.42 12.04
C SER A 396 4.33 2.79 11.58
N MET A 397 3.81 3.60 12.51
CA MET A 397 3.39 4.98 12.24
C MET A 397 4.60 5.85 11.87
N SER A 398 5.70 5.71 12.60
CA SER A 398 6.94 6.46 12.35
C SER A 398 7.50 6.18 10.94
N VAL A 399 7.56 4.91 10.54
CA VAL A 399 7.99 4.51 9.18
C VAL A 399 7.08 5.10 8.11
N SER A 400 5.76 5.10 8.34
CA SER A 400 4.78 5.65 7.40
C SER A 400 4.96 7.16 7.20
N VAL A 401 5.24 7.91 8.27
CA VAL A 401 5.52 9.35 8.19
C VAL A 401 6.80 9.63 7.39
N ILE A 402 7.86 8.84 7.61
CA ILE A 402 9.12 8.97 6.85
C ILE A 402 8.87 8.69 5.37
N LEU A 403 8.08 7.66 5.03
CA LEU A 403 7.74 7.34 3.64
C LEU A 403 6.98 8.48 2.95
N LEU A 404 6.01 9.08 3.66
CA LEU A 404 5.27 10.25 3.15
C LEU A 404 6.18 11.46 2.93
N LEU A 405 7.14 11.70 3.82
CA LEU A 405 8.16 12.75 3.64
C LEU A 405 9.02 12.50 2.40
N ILE A 406 9.47 11.26 2.18
CA ILE A 406 10.24 10.90 0.98
C ILE A 406 9.41 11.13 -0.28
N LEU A 407 8.15 10.68 -0.30
CA LEU A 407 7.24 10.89 -1.43
C LEU A 407 6.99 12.38 -1.69
N TYR A 408 6.86 13.20 -0.64
CA TYR A 408 6.72 14.64 -0.76
C TYR A 408 7.96 15.30 -1.36
N ILE A 409 9.17 14.91 -0.91
CA ILE A 409 10.44 15.40 -1.46
C ILE A 409 10.56 15.02 -2.95
N LEU A 410 10.22 13.78 -3.31
CA LEU A 410 10.23 13.32 -4.71
C LEU A 410 9.22 14.08 -5.57
N TYR A 411 8.01 14.32 -5.06
CA TYR A 411 7.02 15.13 -5.74
C TYR A 411 7.53 16.56 -5.99
N PHE A 412 8.14 17.18 -4.97
CA PHE A 412 8.68 18.53 -5.07
C PHE A 412 9.86 18.60 -6.05
N SER A 413 10.79 17.65 -6.00
CA SER A 413 11.93 17.59 -6.91
C SER A 413 11.50 17.36 -8.36
N PHE A 414 10.48 16.53 -8.57
CA PHE A 414 9.87 16.33 -9.89
C PHE A 414 9.23 17.62 -10.41
N ARG A 415 8.44 18.32 -9.59
CA ARG A 415 7.86 19.62 -9.96
C ARG A 415 8.94 20.67 -10.27
N ARG A 416 10.01 20.74 -9.47
CA ARG A 416 11.12 21.66 -9.69
C ARG A 416 11.81 21.38 -11.02
N THR A 417 12.11 20.11 -11.29
CA THR A 417 12.75 19.68 -12.54
C THR A 417 11.89 20.05 -13.75
N ARG A 418 10.57 19.86 -13.66
CA ARG A 418 9.64 20.21 -14.74
C ARG A 418 9.61 21.73 -15.00
N ARG A 419 9.54 22.55 -13.95
CA ARG A 419 9.63 24.02 -14.08
C ARG A 419 10.94 24.48 -14.74
N LEU A 420 12.06 23.85 -14.37
CA LEU A 420 13.36 24.19 -14.92
C LEU A 420 13.41 23.88 -16.42
N LYS A 421 12.86 22.72 -16.84
CA LYS A 421 12.75 22.35 -18.25
C LYS A 421 11.91 23.35 -19.04
N ASP A 422 10.74 23.74 -18.50
CA ASP A 422 9.85 24.70 -19.17
C ASP A 422 10.51 26.09 -19.31
N ALA A 423 11.27 26.53 -18.30
CA ALA A 423 12.03 27.79 -18.36
C ALA A 423 13.14 27.73 -19.42
N LEU A 424 13.87 26.62 -19.48
CA LEU A 424 14.97 26.43 -20.42
C LEU A 424 14.47 26.35 -21.87
N LEU A 425 13.29 25.77 -22.11
CA LEU A 425 12.63 25.78 -23.42
C LEU A 425 12.28 27.20 -23.87
N LYS A 426 11.72 28.03 -22.98
CA LYS A 426 11.40 29.44 -23.29
C LYS A 426 12.64 30.26 -23.60
N GLU A 427 13.72 30.08 -22.83
CA GLU A 427 14.99 30.78 -23.06
C GLU A 427 15.61 30.38 -24.41
N ARG A 428 15.56 29.09 -24.75
CA ARG A 428 16.00 28.60 -26.07
C ARG A 428 15.20 29.23 -27.21
N GLU A 429 13.88 29.31 -27.09
CA GLU A 429 13.02 29.94 -28.09
C GLU A 429 13.35 31.43 -28.25
N ALA A 430 13.54 32.15 -27.16
CA ALA A 430 13.92 33.58 -27.19
C ALA A 430 15.29 33.81 -27.86
N LEU A 431 16.27 32.92 -27.61
CA LEU A 431 17.58 32.99 -28.25
C LEU A 431 17.50 32.80 -29.77
N ILE A 432 16.73 31.83 -30.25
CA ILE A 432 16.54 31.57 -31.69
C ILE A 432 15.92 32.79 -32.38
N GLU A 433 14.92 33.41 -31.77
CA GLU A 433 14.27 34.61 -32.31
C GLU A 433 15.23 35.81 -32.33
N SER A 434 16.04 35.99 -31.29
CA SER A 434 17.07 37.04 -31.24
C SER A 434 18.14 36.85 -32.33
N GLU A 435 18.58 35.62 -32.57
CA GLU A 435 19.56 35.30 -33.61
C GLU A 435 19.02 35.61 -35.01
N LYS A 436 17.75 35.26 -35.25
CA LYS A 436 17.06 35.57 -36.52
C LYS A 436 16.97 37.08 -36.75
N ASN A 437 16.56 37.85 -35.74
CA ASN A 437 16.45 39.30 -35.84
C ASN A 437 17.82 39.96 -36.07
N LEU A 438 18.86 39.47 -35.40
CA LEU A 438 20.23 39.93 -35.61
C LEU A 438 20.70 39.69 -37.06
N ARG A 439 20.40 38.52 -37.62
CA ARG A 439 20.73 38.19 -39.01
C ARG A 439 20.04 39.13 -40.00
N VAL A 440 18.73 39.34 -39.85
CA VAL A 440 17.97 40.26 -40.72
C VAL A 440 18.50 41.70 -40.62
N ALA A 441 18.84 42.17 -39.42
CA ALA A 441 19.41 43.50 -39.23
C ALA A 441 20.79 43.64 -39.90
N LYS A 442 21.62 42.59 -39.81
CA LYS A 442 22.93 42.54 -40.46
C LYS A 442 22.81 42.62 -41.99
N ASP A 443 21.93 41.80 -42.59
CA ASP A 443 21.76 41.75 -44.04
C ASP A 443 21.33 43.11 -44.60
N LYS A 444 20.39 43.81 -43.93
CA LYS A 444 19.98 45.18 -44.29
C LYS A 444 21.12 46.20 -44.21
N ALA A 445 21.97 46.10 -43.19
CA ALA A 445 23.12 46.99 -43.05
C ALA A 445 24.14 46.78 -44.17
N GLU A 446 24.31 45.54 -44.63
CA GLU A 446 25.24 45.17 -45.69
C GLU A 446 24.76 45.68 -47.06
N GLU A 447 23.46 45.54 -47.36
CA GLU A 447 22.82 46.11 -48.57
C GLU A 447 22.97 47.64 -48.64
N ALA A 448 22.68 48.34 -47.54
CA ALA A 448 22.82 49.79 -47.48
C ALA A 448 24.27 50.25 -47.70
N ASN A 449 25.24 49.50 -47.17
CA ASN A 449 26.65 49.81 -47.33
C ASN A 449 27.14 49.63 -48.78
N GLN A 450 26.64 48.59 -49.47
CA GLN A 450 26.93 48.39 -50.90
C GLN A 450 26.38 49.53 -51.76
N ALA A 451 25.12 49.93 -51.57
CA ALA A 451 24.51 51.03 -52.31
C ALA A 451 25.28 52.35 -52.13
N LYS A 452 25.70 52.66 -50.90
CA LYS A 452 26.53 53.83 -50.59
C LYS A 452 27.87 53.79 -51.33
N THR A 453 28.49 52.62 -51.42
CA THR A 453 29.79 52.46 -52.09
C THR A 453 29.68 52.72 -53.60
N THR A 454 28.65 52.16 -54.25
CA THR A 454 28.39 52.38 -55.68
C THR A 454 28.10 53.85 -56.00
N PHE A 455 27.34 54.53 -55.15
CA PHE A 455 27.03 55.96 -55.30
C PHE A 455 28.28 56.84 -55.33
N ILE A 456 29.18 56.67 -54.35
CA ILE A 456 30.41 57.47 -54.24
C ILE A 456 31.34 57.23 -55.45
N ALA A 457 31.43 55.99 -55.91
CA ALA A 457 32.24 55.63 -57.07
C ALA A 457 31.79 56.37 -58.34
N ASN A 458 30.48 56.41 -58.60
CA ASN A 458 29.91 57.07 -59.79
C ASN A 458 30.11 58.59 -59.75
N ILE A 459 29.87 59.24 -58.60
CA ILE A 459 30.12 60.68 -58.44
C ILE A 459 31.59 61.02 -58.72
N SER A 460 32.49 60.24 -58.14
CA SER A 460 33.93 60.47 -58.31
C SER A 460 34.34 60.43 -59.77
N HIS A 461 33.74 59.53 -60.56
CA HIS A 461 33.99 59.41 -61.99
C HIS A 461 33.49 60.64 -62.77
N GLU A 462 32.25 61.06 -62.53
CA GLU A 462 31.62 62.19 -63.22
C GLU A 462 32.22 63.54 -62.85
N VAL A 463 32.81 63.69 -61.65
CA VAL A 463 33.57 64.88 -61.25
C VAL A 463 34.93 64.94 -61.93
N ARG A 464 35.62 63.80 -62.03
CA ARG A 464 36.99 63.74 -62.56
C ARG A 464 37.07 64.11 -64.04
N THR A 465 36.09 63.73 -64.85
CA THR A 465 36.08 63.97 -66.30
C THR A 465 36.11 65.45 -66.69
N PRO A 466 35.17 66.33 -66.25
CA PRO A 466 35.23 67.75 -66.55
C PRO A 466 36.40 68.45 -65.86
N LEU A 467 36.77 68.04 -64.64
CA LEU A 467 37.91 68.61 -63.94
C LEU A 467 39.22 68.40 -64.70
N ASN A 468 39.45 67.19 -65.22
CA ASN A 468 40.63 66.89 -66.03
C ASN A 468 40.64 67.69 -67.35
N ALA A 469 39.48 67.90 -67.96
CA ALA A 469 39.36 68.75 -69.15
C ALA A 469 39.70 70.22 -68.83
N ILE A 470 39.16 70.78 -67.73
CA ILE A 470 39.48 72.15 -67.28
C ILE A 470 40.98 72.31 -67.06
N VAL A 471 41.60 71.40 -66.30
CA VAL A 471 43.04 71.46 -66.01
C VAL A 471 43.87 71.31 -67.29
N GLY A 472 43.50 70.37 -68.16
CA GLY A 472 44.17 70.12 -69.44
C GLY A 472 44.14 71.35 -70.35
N PHE A 473 42.96 71.89 -70.66
CA PHE A 473 42.84 73.05 -71.55
C PHE A 473 43.36 74.34 -70.92
N ALA A 474 43.28 74.51 -69.59
CA ALA A 474 43.90 75.64 -68.91
C ALA A 474 45.42 75.62 -69.02
N SER A 475 46.04 74.42 -69.00
CA SER A 475 47.49 74.29 -69.22
C SER A 475 47.90 74.69 -70.64
N LEU A 476 47.06 74.39 -71.65
CA LEU A 476 47.30 74.73 -73.04
C LEU A 476 47.16 76.25 -73.33
N LEU A 477 46.33 76.97 -72.59
CA LEU A 477 46.23 78.44 -72.70
C LEU A 477 47.54 79.18 -72.36
N SER A 478 48.43 78.53 -71.61
CA SER A 478 49.73 79.07 -71.20
C SER A 478 50.82 78.87 -72.27
N ASP A 479 50.54 78.12 -73.34
CA ASP A 479 51.48 77.86 -74.42
C ASP A 479 51.56 79.05 -75.40
N SER A 480 52.78 79.55 -75.61
CA SER A 480 53.08 80.65 -76.52
C SER A 480 52.88 80.33 -78.01
N SER A 481 52.75 79.05 -78.38
CA SER A 481 52.53 78.59 -79.76
C SER A 481 51.06 78.59 -80.20
N CYS A 482 50.14 78.84 -79.28
CA CYS A 482 48.71 78.73 -79.50
C CYS A 482 48.14 80.00 -80.15
N THR A 483 47.38 79.83 -81.23
CA THR A 483 46.75 80.94 -81.97
C THR A 483 45.64 81.60 -81.15
N GLN A 484 45.24 82.81 -81.53
CA GLN A 484 44.17 83.53 -80.83
C GLN A 484 42.82 82.78 -80.91
N GLU A 485 42.53 82.15 -82.05
CA GLU A 485 41.33 81.33 -82.27
C GLU A 485 41.32 80.07 -81.38
N GLU A 486 42.46 79.36 -81.26
CA GLU A 486 42.59 78.20 -80.36
C GLU A 486 42.48 78.59 -78.88
N LYS A 487 42.97 79.77 -78.48
CA LYS A 487 42.80 80.27 -77.11
C LYS A 487 41.35 80.57 -76.78
N GLU A 488 40.60 81.12 -77.73
CA GLU A 488 39.16 81.36 -77.58
C GLU A 488 38.38 80.03 -77.50
N GLU A 489 38.76 79.03 -78.31
CA GLU A 489 38.20 77.68 -78.26
C GLU A 489 38.50 77.00 -76.91
N PHE A 490 39.75 77.03 -76.42
CA PHE A 490 40.12 76.45 -75.13
C PHE A 490 39.43 77.17 -73.95
N SER A 491 39.31 78.49 -74.01
CA SER A 491 38.57 79.27 -73.00
C SER A 491 37.08 78.89 -72.98
N SER A 492 36.48 78.65 -74.15
CA SER A 492 35.12 78.13 -74.29
C SER A 492 34.99 76.73 -73.70
N ILE A 493 35.93 75.82 -73.99
CA ILE A 493 35.93 74.45 -73.43
C ILE A 493 36.06 74.46 -71.90
N ILE A 494 36.95 75.29 -71.34
CA ILE A 494 37.11 75.45 -69.89
C ILE A 494 35.83 75.98 -69.26
N SER A 495 35.22 77.01 -69.86
CA SER A 495 33.99 77.61 -69.36
C SER A 495 32.84 76.60 -69.35
N ASN A 496 32.68 75.85 -70.45
CA ASN A 496 31.67 74.81 -70.58
C ASN A 496 31.86 73.67 -69.57
N ASN A 497 33.10 73.20 -69.36
CA ASN A 497 33.37 72.15 -68.37
C ASN A 497 33.24 72.65 -66.92
N THR A 498 33.55 73.93 -66.67
CA THR A 498 33.35 74.55 -65.35
C THR A 498 31.86 74.64 -65.02
N GLU A 499 31.04 75.04 -65.99
CA GLU A 499 29.59 75.06 -65.84
C GLU A 499 29.02 73.64 -65.64
N LEU A 500 29.52 72.65 -66.40
CA LEU A 500 29.13 71.25 -66.23
C LEU A 500 29.44 70.74 -64.80
N LEU A 501 30.63 71.06 -64.27
CA LEU A 501 31.02 70.66 -62.93
C LEU A 501 30.19 71.35 -61.84
N LEU A 502 29.91 72.64 -61.99
CA LEU A 502 29.04 73.38 -61.06
C LEU A 502 27.62 72.80 -61.05
N ASN A 503 27.08 72.45 -62.22
CA ASN A 503 25.78 71.77 -62.32
C ASN A 503 25.80 70.40 -61.64
N LEU A 504 26.85 69.59 -61.83
CA LEU A 504 26.99 68.31 -61.14
C LEU A 504 27.07 68.45 -59.61
N VAL A 505 27.80 69.45 -59.10
CA VAL A 505 27.87 69.73 -57.66
C VAL A 505 26.51 70.15 -57.11
N ASN A 506 25.80 71.04 -57.82
CA ASN A 506 24.46 71.47 -57.44
C ASN A 506 23.46 70.31 -57.46
N ASP A 507 23.56 69.40 -58.43
CA ASP A 507 22.74 68.20 -58.54
C ASP A 507 22.96 67.25 -57.36
N VAL A 508 24.23 67.01 -56.97
CA VAL A 508 24.59 66.17 -55.81
C VAL A 508 24.14 66.80 -54.49
N LEU A 509 24.28 68.12 -54.34
CA LEU A 509 23.78 68.84 -53.17
C LEU A 509 22.25 68.78 -53.08
N CYS A 510 21.58 68.95 -54.22
CA CYS A 510 20.14 68.81 -54.31
C CYS A 510 19.73 67.41 -53.85
N LEU A 511 20.30 66.35 -54.44
CA LEU A 511 20.05 64.95 -54.08
C LEU A 511 20.26 64.68 -52.58
N SER A 512 21.37 65.16 -52.02
CA SER A 512 21.67 65.02 -50.59
C SER A 512 20.62 65.69 -49.69
N GLN A 513 20.09 66.85 -50.11
CA GLN A 513 18.98 67.52 -49.41
C GLN A 513 17.68 66.73 -49.51
N ILE A 514 17.44 66.04 -50.64
CA ILE A 514 16.25 65.19 -50.83
C ILE A 514 16.32 63.97 -49.92
N GLU A 515 17.44 63.24 -49.93
CA GLU A 515 17.63 62.04 -49.11
C GLU A 515 17.58 62.35 -47.61
N ALA A 516 18.04 63.54 -47.21
CA ALA A 516 17.94 64.03 -45.85
C ALA A 516 16.54 64.57 -45.47
N GLY A 517 15.59 64.63 -46.43
CA GLY A 517 14.25 65.18 -46.21
C GLY A 517 14.21 66.70 -45.96
N ASN A 518 15.29 67.42 -46.30
CA ASN A 518 15.53 68.82 -45.92
C ASN A 518 15.24 69.83 -47.05
N LEU A 519 14.48 69.44 -48.08
CA LEU A 519 14.05 70.37 -49.11
C LEU A 519 12.93 71.29 -48.57
N ASN A 520 13.26 72.55 -48.29
CA ASN A 520 12.28 73.58 -47.95
C ASN A 520 11.67 74.17 -49.24
N PHE A 521 10.35 74.13 -49.37
CA PHE A 521 9.60 74.71 -50.50
C PHE A 521 8.95 76.03 -50.10
N SER A 522 9.03 77.01 -51.00
CA SER A 522 8.35 78.30 -50.88
C SER A 522 7.13 78.33 -51.80
N ILE A 523 6.04 77.72 -51.35
CA ILE A 523 4.79 77.62 -52.12
C ILE A 523 4.07 78.97 -52.11
N ARG A 524 3.83 79.53 -53.30
CA ARG A 524 3.07 80.78 -53.49
C ARG A 524 2.27 80.74 -54.80
N PRO A 525 1.24 81.58 -54.98
CA PRO A 525 0.57 81.72 -56.27
C PRO A 525 1.54 82.26 -57.32
N VAL A 526 1.72 81.51 -58.41
CA VAL A 526 2.62 81.85 -59.52
C VAL A 526 1.81 81.84 -60.82
N ASN A 527 2.01 82.85 -61.68
CA ASN A 527 1.52 82.80 -63.04
C ASN A 527 2.31 81.73 -63.81
N LEU A 528 1.63 80.65 -64.20
CA LEU A 528 2.28 79.49 -64.80
C LEU A 528 2.89 79.82 -66.16
N ALA A 529 2.21 80.67 -66.95
CA ALA A 529 2.71 81.07 -68.25
C ALA A 529 4.03 81.85 -68.15
N ASP A 530 4.20 82.67 -67.11
CA ASP A 530 5.44 83.41 -66.88
C ASP A 530 6.58 82.50 -66.39
N CYS A 531 6.29 81.51 -65.53
CA CYS A 531 7.27 80.51 -65.12
C CYS A 531 7.76 79.64 -66.30
N CYS A 532 6.85 79.23 -67.18
CA CYS A 532 7.18 78.51 -68.40
C CYS A 532 7.97 79.37 -69.39
N ARG A 533 7.59 80.64 -69.59
CA ARG A 533 8.36 81.59 -70.42
C ARG A 533 9.79 81.78 -69.91
N ASN A 534 9.97 81.95 -68.60
CA ASN A 534 11.29 82.07 -67.99
C ASN A 534 12.14 80.79 -68.22
N SER A 535 11.53 79.61 -68.13
CA SER A 535 12.19 78.33 -68.42
C SER A 535 12.65 78.23 -69.89
N ILE A 536 11.82 78.69 -70.83
CA ILE A 536 12.12 78.73 -72.27
C ILE A 536 13.22 79.75 -72.59
N ASP A 537 13.14 80.95 -72.01
CA ASP A 537 14.16 81.99 -72.19
C ASP A 537 15.53 81.51 -71.68
N THR A 538 15.54 80.75 -70.58
CA THR A 538 16.76 80.17 -69.99
C THR A 538 17.48 79.24 -70.96
N ILE A 539 16.76 78.47 -71.78
CA ILE A 539 17.36 77.45 -72.67
C ILE A 539 17.51 77.92 -74.12
N ARG A 540 16.98 79.10 -74.49
CA ARG A 540 16.97 79.60 -75.88
C ARG A 540 18.36 79.60 -76.54
N HIS A 541 19.42 79.89 -75.77
CA HIS A 541 20.81 79.91 -76.25
C HIS A 541 21.43 78.51 -76.43
N ARG A 542 20.77 77.44 -75.94
CA ARG A 542 21.23 76.04 -76.00
C ARG A 542 20.55 75.23 -77.11
N VAL A 543 19.55 75.81 -77.77
CA VAL A 543 18.85 75.17 -78.88
C VAL A 543 19.67 75.31 -80.16
N VAL A 544 19.85 74.20 -80.87
CA VAL A 544 20.62 74.16 -82.13
C VAL A 544 19.94 75.04 -83.18
N GLU A 545 20.74 75.77 -83.96
CA GLU A 545 20.25 76.63 -85.04
C GLU A 545 19.42 75.81 -86.04
N GLY A 546 18.15 76.19 -86.25
CA GLY A 546 17.20 75.47 -87.11
C GLY A 546 16.19 74.58 -86.38
N VAL A 547 16.29 74.42 -85.05
CA VAL A 547 15.25 73.77 -84.23
C VAL A 547 14.25 74.82 -83.73
N SER A 548 12.96 74.57 -83.94
CA SER A 548 11.88 75.46 -83.48
C SER A 548 11.62 75.27 -81.98
N LEU A 549 11.70 76.34 -81.19
CA LEU A 549 11.37 76.33 -79.76
C LEU A 549 10.04 77.06 -79.54
N THR A 550 8.98 76.33 -79.22
CA THR A 550 7.61 76.86 -79.14
C THR A 550 7.03 76.75 -77.73
N PHE A 551 6.12 77.68 -77.42
CA PHE A 551 5.34 77.68 -76.19
C PHE A 551 3.85 77.73 -76.53
N THR A 552 3.10 76.69 -76.17
CA THR A 552 1.67 76.60 -76.46
C THR A 552 0.86 76.42 -75.16
N PRO A 553 0.58 77.51 -74.42
CA PRO A 553 -0.23 77.46 -73.21
C PRO A 553 -1.72 77.30 -73.54
N ASP A 554 -2.44 76.51 -72.74
CA ASP A 554 -3.90 76.37 -72.85
C ASP A 554 -4.64 77.58 -72.26
N ASP A 555 -4.31 77.97 -71.02
CA ASP A 555 -4.79 79.19 -70.37
C ASP A 555 -3.62 80.07 -69.89
N PRO A 556 -3.28 81.17 -70.60
CA PRO A 556 -2.18 82.07 -70.23
C PRO A 556 -2.36 82.79 -68.87
N SER A 557 -3.55 82.76 -68.28
CA SER A 557 -3.88 83.43 -67.01
C SER A 557 -3.87 82.52 -65.78
N LEU A 558 -3.56 81.23 -65.96
CA LEU A 558 -3.59 80.24 -64.89
C LEU A 558 -2.59 80.55 -63.75
N LEU A 559 -3.11 80.63 -62.53
CA LEU A 559 -2.33 80.75 -61.30
C LEU A 559 -2.20 79.37 -60.64
N LEU A 560 -0.96 78.95 -60.38
CA LEU A 560 -0.65 77.69 -59.70
C LEU A 560 0.04 77.96 -58.36
N ASN A 561 -0.42 77.32 -57.28
CA ASN A 561 0.26 77.37 -55.98
C ASN A 561 1.45 76.42 -55.99
N THR A 562 2.66 76.94 -56.20
CA THR A 562 3.86 76.14 -56.35
C THR A 562 5.12 76.91 -55.91
N ASP A 563 6.26 76.23 -55.89
CA ASP A 563 7.56 76.87 -55.74
C ASP A 563 8.12 77.22 -57.14
N PRO A 564 8.17 78.51 -57.52
CA PRO A 564 8.57 78.89 -58.87
C PRO A 564 10.01 78.51 -59.21
N LEU A 565 10.92 78.49 -58.23
CA LEU A 565 12.32 78.16 -58.47
C LEU A 565 12.47 76.66 -58.73
N ARG A 566 11.78 75.82 -57.96
CA ARG A 566 11.81 74.36 -58.13
C ARG A 566 11.06 73.91 -59.37
N LEU A 567 9.92 74.52 -59.67
CA LEU A 567 9.19 74.26 -60.90
C LEU A 567 10.01 74.66 -62.12
N GLN A 568 10.63 75.84 -62.12
CA GLN A 568 11.54 76.26 -63.19
C GLN A 568 12.73 75.30 -63.31
N GLN A 569 13.32 74.83 -62.20
CA GLN A 569 14.41 73.85 -62.22
C GLN A 569 14.00 72.53 -62.88
N LEU A 570 12.82 72.00 -62.54
CA LEU A 570 12.26 70.80 -63.18
C LEU A 570 12.08 71.02 -64.69
N LEU A 571 11.44 72.12 -65.08
CA LEU A 571 11.18 72.43 -66.49
C LEU A 571 12.46 72.65 -67.29
N VAL A 572 13.41 73.41 -66.75
CA VAL A 572 14.72 73.64 -67.37
C VAL A 572 15.47 72.32 -67.55
N ASN A 573 15.44 71.40 -66.58
CA ASN A 573 16.07 70.09 -66.74
C ASN A 573 15.44 69.25 -67.85
N LEU A 574 14.11 69.25 -67.97
CA LEU A 574 13.41 68.57 -69.07
C LEU A 574 13.69 69.24 -70.43
N LEU A 575 13.73 70.56 -70.48
CA LEU A 575 14.01 71.31 -71.71
C LEU A 575 15.47 71.19 -72.15
N ILE A 576 16.43 71.15 -71.22
CA ILE A 576 17.85 70.86 -71.52
C ILE A 576 17.95 69.44 -72.09
N ASN A 577 17.22 68.48 -71.53
CA ASN A 577 17.16 67.13 -72.06
C ASN A 577 16.60 67.14 -73.50
N ALA A 578 15.48 67.81 -73.74
CA ALA A 578 14.90 67.96 -75.08
C ALA A 578 15.86 68.64 -76.08
N ALA A 579 16.53 69.72 -75.68
CA ALA A 579 17.51 70.43 -76.50
C ALA A 579 18.73 69.56 -76.86
N LYS A 580 19.21 68.75 -75.91
CA LYS A 580 20.34 67.84 -76.12
C LYS A 580 20.05 66.75 -77.16
N PHE A 581 18.80 66.28 -77.24
CA PHE A 581 18.44 65.12 -78.07
C PHE A 581 17.72 65.48 -79.38
N THR A 582 17.51 66.77 -79.66
CA THR A 582 16.83 67.27 -80.87
C THR A 582 17.81 68.02 -81.75
N GLU A 583 18.27 67.39 -82.83
CA GLU A 583 19.21 67.99 -83.80
C GLU A 583 18.49 68.78 -84.91
N LYS A 584 17.27 68.38 -85.27
CA LYS A 584 16.37 69.04 -86.24
C LYS A 584 14.93 68.82 -85.82
N GLY A 585 14.05 69.81 -86.03
CA GLY A 585 12.61 69.70 -85.73
C GLY A 585 12.13 70.71 -84.69
N GLU A 586 11.35 70.27 -83.72
CA GLU A 586 10.67 71.14 -82.76
C GLU A 586 10.79 70.66 -81.30
N ILE A 587 10.90 71.60 -80.38
CA ILE A 587 10.73 71.43 -78.94
C ILE A 587 9.56 72.32 -78.51
N ASN A 588 8.53 71.70 -77.96
CA ASN A 588 7.33 72.39 -77.50
C ASN A 588 7.15 72.21 -75.99
N LEU A 589 7.00 73.32 -75.27
CA LEU A 589 6.46 73.34 -73.92
C LEU A 589 4.99 73.75 -73.97
N SER A 590 4.13 72.95 -73.37
CA SER A 590 2.71 73.24 -73.20
C SER A 590 2.27 72.92 -71.78
N PHE A 591 1.12 73.45 -71.39
CA PHE A 591 0.43 72.97 -70.18
C PHE A 591 -1.07 72.91 -70.43
N HIS A 592 -1.73 71.95 -69.79
CA HIS A 592 -3.16 71.74 -69.87
C HIS A 592 -3.74 71.57 -68.45
N SER A 593 -4.88 72.21 -68.18
CA SER A 593 -5.59 72.04 -66.91
C SER A 593 -6.62 70.92 -67.04
N ASP A 594 -6.43 69.83 -66.30
CA ASP A 594 -7.42 68.77 -66.17
C ASP A 594 -8.38 69.11 -65.01
N GLN A 595 -9.50 69.76 -65.35
CA GLN A 595 -10.52 70.12 -64.36
C GLN A 595 -11.19 68.89 -63.71
N GLY A 596 -11.12 67.71 -64.32
CA GLY A 596 -11.67 66.48 -63.75
C GLY A 596 -10.78 65.86 -62.68
N ALA A 597 -9.46 66.04 -62.79
CA ALA A 597 -8.46 65.52 -61.85
C ALA A 597 -7.93 66.55 -60.84
N ASN A 598 -8.36 67.82 -60.93
CA ASN A 598 -7.83 68.95 -60.17
C ASN A 598 -6.30 69.03 -60.25
N ALA A 599 -5.76 68.96 -61.47
CA ALA A 599 -4.32 68.95 -61.74
C ALA A 599 -3.97 69.73 -63.01
N VAL A 600 -2.70 70.13 -63.11
CA VAL A 600 -2.11 70.72 -64.33
C VAL A 600 -1.04 69.79 -64.86
N ASP A 601 -1.16 69.41 -66.12
CA ASP A 601 -0.14 68.68 -66.85
C ASP A 601 0.76 69.67 -67.58
N LEU A 602 2.04 69.74 -67.18
CA LEU A 602 3.09 70.42 -67.92
C LEU A 602 3.81 69.42 -68.82
N ILE A 603 3.84 69.71 -70.12
CA ILE A 603 4.27 68.75 -71.14
C ILE A 603 5.42 69.34 -71.94
N VAL A 604 6.56 68.65 -71.91
CA VAL A 604 7.72 68.94 -72.78
C VAL A 604 7.77 67.86 -73.86
N THR A 605 7.55 68.25 -75.10
CA THR A 605 7.61 67.35 -76.27
C THR A 605 8.77 67.74 -77.16
N ASP A 606 9.57 66.76 -77.57
CA ASP A 606 10.64 66.92 -78.55
C ASP A 606 10.45 65.98 -79.76
N THR A 607 11.11 66.29 -80.87
CA THR A 607 11.14 65.44 -82.08
C THR A 607 12.49 64.74 -82.26
N GLY A 608 13.17 64.44 -81.14
CA GLY A 608 14.50 63.84 -81.12
C GLY A 608 14.53 62.34 -81.36
N CYS A 609 15.58 61.65 -80.88
CA CYS A 609 15.79 60.21 -81.12
C CYS A 609 14.82 59.28 -80.37
N GLY A 610 13.99 59.80 -79.47
CA GLY A 610 13.06 59.02 -78.64
C GLY A 610 13.75 58.15 -77.58
N ILE A 611 12.92 57.46 -76.77
CA ILE A 611 13.37 56.60 -75.66
C ILE A 611 12.81 55.18 -75.83
N PRO A 612 13.66 54.12 -75.82
CA PRO A 612 13.21 52.73 -75.88
C PRO A 612 12.30 52.33 -74.70
N ALA A 613 11.26 51.53 -74.98
CA ALA A 613 10.24 51.15 -73.98
C ALA A 613 10.80 50.32 -72.81
N ASP A 614 11.82 49.49 -73.06
CA ASP A 614 12.54 48.70 -72.05
C ASP A 614 13.40 49.56 -71.10
N LYS A 615 13.73 50.79 -71.50
CA LYS A 615 14.51 51.74 -70.70
C LYS A 615 13.65 52.77 -69.96
N ALA A 616 12.35 52.85 -70.23
CA ALA A 616 11.45 53.87 -69.66
C ALA A 616 11.36 53.88 -68.11
N ALA A 617 11.54 52.74 -67.45
CA ALA A 617 11.58 52.66 -65.99
C ALA A 617 12.97 52.95 -65.39
N LEU A 618 14.02 52.84 -66.21
CA LEU A 618 15.41 52.99 -65.78
C LEU A 618 15.87 54.45 -65.89
N ILE A 619 15.34 55.26 -66.83
CA ILE A 619 15.76 56.66 -67.04
C ILE A 619 15.60 57.59 -65.83
N PHE A 620 14.79 57.22 -64.84
CA PHE A 620 14.61 57.98 -63.61
C PHE A 620 15.53 57.51 -62.45
N LYS A 621 16.29 56.41 -62.63
CA LYS A 621 17.30 55.99 -61.66
C LYS A 621 18.52 56.92 -61.72
N HIS A 622 19.15 57.12 -60.57
CA HIS A 622 20.36 57.90 -60.45
C HIS A 622 21.48 57.33 -61.33
N PHE A 623 22.15 58.20 -62.08
CA PHE A 623 23.31 57.89 -62.93
C PHE A 623 23.01 56.95 -64.11
N GLU A 624 21.74 56.73 -64.45
CA GLU A 624 21.37 55.94 -65.62
C GLU A 624 21.53 56.78 -66.89
N LYS A 625 22.28 56.28 -67.88
CA LYS A 625 22.44 56.90 -69.20
C LYS A 625 22.04 55.90 -70.29
N ILE A 626 21.24 56.34 -71.26
CA ILE A 626 20.83 55.49 -72.40
C ILE A 626 21.99 55.26 -73.36
N ASP A 627 22.87 56.26 -73.50
CA ASP A 627 24.06 56.29 -74.36
C ASP A 627 25.22 56.89 -73.55
N GLU A 628 26.27 56.10 -73.31
CA GLU A 628 27.45 56.50 -72.53
C GLU A 628 28.27 57.61 -73.21
N TYR A 629 28.14 57.78 -74.53
CA TYR A 629 28.93 58.73 -75.31
C TYR A 629 28.32 60.14 -75.37
N LYS A 630 27.06 60.32 -74.94
CA LYS A 630 26.39 61.63 -74.92
C LYS A 630 26.49 62.33 -73.56
N GLN A 631 27.16 63.48 -73.52
CA GLN A 631 27.47 64.25 -72.30
C GLN A 631 26.27 64.56 -71.40
N GLY A 632 26.30 64.13 -70.13
CA GLY A 632 25.28 64.41 -69.11
C GLY A 632 25.47 63.57 -67.85
N THR A 633 25.01 64.04 -66.69
CA THR A 633 25.29 63.43 -65.37
C THR A 633 24.45 62.19 -65.05
N GLY A 634 23.33 61.99 -65.75
CA GLY A 634 22.35 60.94 -65.45
C GLY A 634 21.54 61.22 -64.16
N ILE A 635 21.63 62.43 -63.60
CA ILE A 635 20.93 62.84 -62.35
C ILE A 635 19.75 63.78 -62.63
N GLY A 636 19.73 64.46 -63.79
CA GLY A 636 18.71 65.46 -64.10
C GLY A 636 17.26 64.94 -64.04
N LEU A 637 16.99 63.73 -64.55
CA LEU A 637 15.66 63.13 -64.52
C LEU A 637 15.28 62.58 -63.12
N SER A 638 16.24 62.08 -62.34
CA SER A 638 15.98 61.67 -60.96
C SER A 638 15.69 62.88 -60.06
N ILE A 639 16.32 64.04 -60.32
CA ILE A 639 15.97 65.32 -59.69
C ILE A 639 14.57 65.77 -60.09
N CYS A 640 14.20 65.64 -61.37
CA CYS A 640 12.83 65.95 -61.80
C CYS A 640 11.80 65.07 -61.07
N GLN A 641 12.08 63.77 -60.91
CA GLN A 641 11.21 62.84 -60.18
C GLN A 641 11.07 63.22 -58.70
N ALA A 642 12.17 63.59 -58.06
CA ALA A 642 12.16 63.97 -56.66
C ALA A 642 11.49 65.34 -56.42
N ILE A 643 11.74 66.34 -57.30
CA ILE A 643 11.02 67.63 -57.26
C ILE A 643 9.53 67.41 -57.50
N ALA A 644 9.15 66.59 -58.49
CA ALA A 644 7.76 66.27 -58.77
C ALA A 644 7.06 65.65 -57.55
N GLY A 645 7.67 64.63 -56.95
CA GLY A 645 7.12 63.97 -55.75
C GLY A 645 7.02 64.91 -54.55
N ALA A 646 8.00 65.79 -54.36
CA ALA A 646 7.98 66.76 -53.27
C ALA A 646 6.97 67.91 -53.47
N LEU A 647 6.63 68.26 -54.72
CA LEU A 647 5.50 69.13 -55.06
C LEU A 647 4.15 68.39 -55.03
N GLY A 648 4.12 67.12 -54.60
CA GLY A 648 2.90 66.29 -54.54
C GLY A 648 2.42 65.78 -55.90
N GLY A 649 3.20 66.00 -56.96
CA GLY A 649 2.90 65.60 -58.33
C GLY A 649 3.65 64.35 -58.78
N THR A 650 3.47 64.00 -60.06
CA THR A 650 4.13 62.86 -60.69
C THR A 650 4.70 63.23 -62.03
N ILE A 651 5.91 62.74 -62.34
CA ILE A 651 6.49 62.84 -63.68
C ILE A 651 6.46 61.49 -64.37
N ARG A 652 6.14 61.48 -65.66
CA ARG A 652 6.09 60.28 -66.50
C ARG A 652 6.56 60.57 -67.91
N LEU A 653 7.01 59.52 -68.60
CA LEU A 653 7.23 59.51 -70.03
C LEU A 653 5.95 59.02 -70.73
N ASP A 654 5.50 59.71 -71.77
CA ASP A 654 4.42 59.23 -72.65
C ASP A 654 4.97 58.15 -73.58
N SER A 655 4.77 56.88 -73.19
CA SER A 655 5.20 55.72 -73.98
C SER A 655 4.44 55.56 -75.30
N GLY A 656 3.33 56.28 -75.50
CA GLY A 656 2.55 56.28 -76.73
C GLY A 656 3.09 57.23 -77.81
N TYR A 657 4.02 58.14 -77.46
CA TYR A 657 4.61 59.08 -78.40
C TYR A 657 5.92 58.53 -78.99
N THR A 658 5.94 58.30 -80.32
CA THR A 658 7.03 57.60 -81.00
C THR A 658 7.84 58.46 -81.97
N GLN A 659 7.56 59.78 -82.03
CA GLN A 659 8.23 60.72 -82.94
C GLN A 659 9.35 61.53 -82.27
N GLY A 660 9.72 61.15 -81.05
CA GLY A 660 10.71 61.79 -80.18
C GLY A 660 10.46 61.36 -78.74
N ALA A 661 10.67 62.23 -77.75
CA ALA A 661 10.22 61.98 -76.38
C ALA A 661 9.19 63.03 -75.92
N ARG A 662 8.28 62.61 -75.03
CA ARG A 662 7.31 63.49 -74.40
C ARG A 662 7.27 63.21 -72.89
N PHE A 663 7.72 64.18 -72.11
CA PHE A 663 7.66 64.13 -70.66
C PHE A 663 6.45 64.91 -70.15
N ILE A 664 5.70 64.30 -69.25
CA ILE A 664 4.50 64.86 -68.64
C ILE A 664 4.74 64.96 -67.14
N PHE A 665 4.72 66.19 -66.61
CA PHE A 665 4.69 66.45 -65.19
C PHE A 665 3.29 66.90 -64.77
N THR A 666 2.64 66.10 -63.93
CA THR A 666 1.32 66.35 -63.38
C THR A 666 1.47 67.00 -62.01
N HIS A 667 1.08 68.26 -61.88
CA HIS A 667 1.07 69.01 -60.61
C HIS A 667 -0.36 69.11 -60.08
N PRO A 668 -0.67 68.68 -58.84
CA PRO A 668 -2.00 68.87 -58.26
C PRO A 668 -2.29 70.37 -58.05
N CYS A 669 -3.52 70.81 -58.36
CA CYS A 669 -3.94 72.22 -58.23
C CYS A 669 -4.26 72.62 -56.78
#